data_AF-A0A2P2CZM6-F1
#
_entry.id   AF-A0A2P2CZM6-F1
#
_cell.length_a   1.000
_cell.length_b   1.000
_cell.length_c   1.000
_cell.angle_alpha   90.00
_cell.angle_beta   90.00
_cell.angle_gamma   90.00
#
_symmetry.space_group_name_H-M   'P 1'
#
loop_
_entity.id
_entity.type
_entity.pdbx_description
1 polymer ?
#
loop_
_entity_poly.entity_id
_entity_poly.type
_entity_poly.pdbx_seq_one_letter_code
_entity_poly.pdbx_strand_id
1 'polypeptide(L)'
;MLKEQTRGYIELPRGGYLVETSEGFFQIGSPPETIKDTMAEKKTPLVFILPNKFFHVEKGISTAELEFPIYFNFFLRQKKTTIICTAEQKDQLITVLKESLMGPEEINLESEYLDGAESFGFPDMKAEMAYFRGYKGLDDVVEFQVFDRDNMVNLGKVLVRKLPSGDFRITDGTKETEIPGEVGFNIKYEIGHRLKEPFQAPLLGITCLGPSHGFDPEDNTSGFIIWLNHQGIMVDPPVNSTEWLRMSNVNPKLINHVILTHCHADHDAGTFQKIMEETKITIHATATVMESFIRKYSALTKIPRRELLELFHFQPIIIGRPLMINGGEFNFHYALHSIPSVGFEFFFQDQSFVYTSDHLNEPDVHDKMYEKGVLPESRWKFLKEFPWDRRIIYHEAGIPPLHTRVSYLASLPPEIQEKITVYHIARTDMPPGTKLKLARFGIENTVYPEITPPKHMEAYNLLDILSQIDIFSGFPIEKAKEFLLIVRDEKYKRGDQIIKKGTPGDKFYIIASGNVKFEGLLGDSDIAPIKRYGQYEYFGEASLVLDLPRAADVFAETDVVALTIEKNKFLQFIRNTDLRQNLIRLNSIRDSNSWKTLLDSRHFKGLTSHQVTQLEMIMRLSKVNKGSVLIAEKAFYHEAYIIRHGKVSVYQHGKKLAELTDGDFVGEIYAMSKKLVSNYTFQAESETELFSISQNELIQYIKRNPGVYMRMNTVY
;
A
#
# COMPACT_ATOMS: atom_id res chain seq x y z
N MET A 1 5.71 -26.85 7.58
CA MET A 1 5.47 -27.60 8.84
C MET A 1 4.91 -26.65 9.88
N LEU A 2 3.59 -26.60 9.94
CA LEU A 2 2.85 -25.98 11.05
C LEU A 2 3.30 -26.66 12.35
N LYS A 3 3.89 -25.93 13.30
CA LYS A 3 4.21 -26.47 14.62
C LYS A 3 2.90 -26.63 15.40
N GLU A 4 2.44 -27.85 15.58
CA GLU A 4 1.49 -28.15 16.66
C GLU A 4 2.16 -27.76 17.98
N GLN A 5 1.51 -26.93 18.80
CA GLN A 5 1.79 -26.95 20.23
C GLN A 5 0.78 -26.22 21.14
N THR A 6 0.45 -26.91 22.23
CA THR A 6 -0.06 -26.45 23.55
C THR A 6 -1.45 -25.82 23.70
N ARG A 7 -2.03 -25.16 22.69
CA ARG A 7 -3.30 -24.39 22.89
C ARG A 7 -4.54 -24.96 22.20
N GLY A 8 -4.44 -26.09 21.50
CA GLY A 8 -5.57 -26.75 20.82
C GLY A 8 -5.92 -26.20 19.43
N TYR A 9 -5.21 -25.18 18.96
CA TYR A 9 -5.30 -24.59 17.61
C TYR A 9 -3.92 -24.44 16.97
N ILE A 10 -3.89 -24.22 15.65
CA ILE A 10 -2.70 -23.99 14.84
C ILE A 10 -2.68 -22.53 14.38
N GLU A 11 -1.58 -21.81 14.61
CA GLU A 11 -1.37 -20.48 14.03
C GLU A 11 -0.87 -20.60 12.59
N LEU A 12 -1.54 -19.92 11.66
CA LEU A 12 -1.17 -19.94 10.24
C LEU A 12 -0.04 -18.94 9.96
N PRO A 13 0.94 -19.27 9.09
CA PRO A 13 2.04 -18.38 8.70
C PRO A 13 1.58 -17.01 8.19
N ARG A 14 0.50 -16.97 7.40
CA ARG A 14 -0.09 -15.75 6.86
C ARG A 14 -1.12 -15.09 7.81
N GLY A 15 -1.25 -15.61 9.03
CA GLY A 15 -2.15 -15.13 10.07
C GLY A 15 -3.49 -15.89 10.09
N GLY A 16 -4.16 -15.82 11.23
CA GLY A 16 -5.36 -16.59 11.53
C GLY A 16 -5.06 -17.87 12.28
N TYR A 17 -6.12 -18.55 12.71
CA TYR A 17 -6.03 -19.75 13.54
C TYR A 17 -6.85 -20.89 12.92
N LEU A 18 -6.29 -22.09 12.86
CA LEU A 18 -6.96 -23.27 12.35
C LEU A 18 -7.22 -24.26 13.49
N VAL A 19 -8.45 -24.78 13.56
CA VAL A 19 -8.86 -25.77 14.55
C VAL A 19 -9.41 -27.00 13.87
N GLU A 20 -8.92 -28.15 14.30
CA GLU A 20 -9.43 -29.46 13.88
C GLU A 20 -10.59 -29.88 14.79
N THR A 21 -11.71 -30.19 14.16
CA THR A 21 -12.96 -30.63 14.80
C THR A 21 -13.52 -31.88 14.11
N SER A 22 -14.51 -32.52 14.73
CA SER A 22 -15.25 -33.65 14.19
C SER A 22 -16.06 -33.31 12.93
N GLU A 23 -16.31 -32.03 12.67
CA GLU A 23 -16.98 -31.50 11.47
C GLU A 23 -15.98 -30.94 10.43
N GLY A 24 -14.68 -31.18 10.64
CA GLY A 24 -13.58 -30.72 9.78
C GLY A 24 -12.82 -29.53 10.34
N PHE A 25 -12.07 -28.85 9.47
CA PHE A 25 -11.25 -27.71 9.87
C PHE A 25 -12.05 -26.40 9.89
N PHE A 26 -11.91 -25.68 10.99
CA PHE A 26 -12.49 -24.36 11.21
C PHE A 26 -11.35 -23.33 11.22
N GLN A 27 -11.49 -22.24 10.46
CA GLN A 27 -10.49 -21.17 10.44
C GLN A 27 -11.05 -19.86 10.99
N ILE A 28 -10.30 -19.21 11.88
CA ILE A 28 -10.64 -17.94 12.50
C ILE A 28 -9.72 -16.87 11.91
N GLY A 29 -10.31 -15.87 11.26
CA GLY A 29 -9.55 -14.88 10.50
C GLY A 29 -8.99 -15.45 9.20
N SER A 30 -9.10 -14.67 8.14
CA SER A 30 -8.58 -15.01 6.82
C SER A 30 -7.90 -13.80 6.20
N PRO A 31 -6.68 -13.42 6.64
CA PRO A 31 -5.85 -12.51 5.87
C PRO A 31 -5.66 -12.98 4.40
N PRO A 32 -5.28 -12.08 3.49
CA PRO A 32 -5.00 -12.42 2.10
C PRO A 32 -4.02 -13.61 1.98
N GLU A 33 -4.29 -14.46 0.99
CA GLU A 33 -3.49 -15.65 0.66
C GLU A 33 -3.44 -16.79 1.72
N THR A 34 -4.13 -16.68 2.86
CA THR A 34 -4.09 -17.73 3.91
C THR A 34 -4.59 -19.10 3.45
N ILE A 35 -5.40 -19.18 2.40
CA ILE A 35 -5.81 -20.45 1.80
C ILE A 35 -4.59 -21.30 1.38
N LYS A 36 -3.52 -20.65 0.90
CA LYS A 36 -2.27 -21.31 0.48
C LYS A 36 -1.64 -22.10 1.62
N ASP A 37 -1.64 -21.56 2.84
CA ASP A 37 -1.12 -22.22 4.04
C ASP A 37 -1.86 -23.53 4.33
N THR A 38 -3.18 -23.52 4.18
CA THR A 38 -4.03 -24.69 4.45
C THR A 38 -4.03 -25.70 3.30
N MET A 39 -3.85 -25.25 2.04
CA MET A 39 -3.72 -26.12 0.87
C MET A 39 -2.43 -26.94 0.91
N ALA A 40 -1.30 -26.31 1.24
CA ALA A 40 0.00 -26.96 1.32
C ALA A 40 -0.01 -28.16 2.28
N GLU A 41 -0.78 -28.07 3.36
CA GLU A 41 -0.89 -29.11 4.40
C GLU A 41 -2.13 -30.01 4.22
N LYS A 42 -2.92 -29.81 3.15
CA LYS A 42 -4.20 -30.50 2.86
C LYS A 42 -5.25 -30.38 3.98
N LYS A 43 -5.25 -29.25 4.70
CA LYS A 43 -6.15 -28.95 5.85
C LYS A 43 -7.12 -27.81 5.53
N THR A 44 -7.64 -27.75 4.31
CA THR A 44 -8.47 -26.64 3.83
C THR A 44 -9.84 -26.59 4.54
N PRO A 45 -10.18 -25.49 5.23
CA PRO A 45 -11.42 -25.35 5.99
C PRO A 45 -12.66 -25.21 5.09
N LEU A 46 -13.81 -25.66 5.60
CA LEU A 46 -15.14 -25.33 5.05
C LEU A 46 -15.86 -24.27 5.89
N VAL A 47 -15.46 -24.13 7.16
CA VAL A 47 -16.07 -23.22 8.11
C VAL A 47 -15.08 -22.12 8.47
N PHE A 48 -15.51 -20.87 8.31
CA PHE A 48 -14.75 -19.69 8.69
C PHE A 48 -15.48 -18.91 9.79
N ILE A 49 -14.77 -18.50 10.82
CA ILE A 49 -15.28 -17.63 11.88
C ILE A 49 -14.67 -16.25 11.67
N LEU A 50 -15.51 -15.23 11.53
CA LEU A 50 -15.03 -13.88 11.27
C LEU A 50 -14.38 -13.28 12.52
N PRO A 51 -13.21 -12.65 12.38
CA PRO A 51 -12.53 -11.97 13.49
C PRO A 51 -13.32 -10.73 13.92
N ASN A 52 -13.00 -10.21 15.10
CA ASN A 52 -13.65 -9.01 15.65
C ASN A 52 -13.49 -7.78 14.76
N LYS A 53 -12.33 -7.63 14.12
CA LYS A 53 -12.01 -6.55 13.17
C LYS A 53 -11.66 -7.16 11.82
N PHE A 54 -12.14 -6.54 10.74
CA PHE A 54 -11.89 -6.98 9.35
C PHE A 54 -10.64 -6.34 8.74
N PHE A 55 -9.98 -5.43 9.45
CA PHE A 55 -8.83 -4.70 8.93
C PHE A 55 -7.75 -4.49 9.99
N HIS A 56 -6.51 -4.78 9.62
CA HIS A 56 -5.34 -4.59 10.45
C HIS A 56 -4.59 -3.31 10.05
N VAL A 57 -4.85 -2.22 10.78
CA VAL A 57 -4.38 -0.87 10.41
C VAL A 57 -2.86 -0.75 10.30
N GLU A 58 -2.10 -1.41 11.17
CA GLU A 58 -0.63 -1.32 11.13
C GLU A 58 -0.02 -2.00 9.90
N LYS A 59 -0.62 -3.09 9.39
CA LYS A 59 -0.19 -3.76 8.16
C LYS A 59 -0.88 -3.20 6.92
N GLY A 60 -2.01 -2.52 7.08
CA GLY A 60 -2.82 -2.05 5.97
C GLY A 60 -3.51 -3.16 5.17
N ILE A 61 -3.87 -4.29 5.82
CA ILE A 61 -4.45 -5.46 5.14
C ILE A 61 -5.78 -5.90 5.78
N SER A 62 -6.61 -6.57 4.98
CA SER A 62 -7.81 -7.27 5.42
C SER A 62 -7.46 -8.46 6.33
N THR A 63 -8.34 -8.80 7.27
CA THR A 63 -8.29 -10.01 8.09
C THR A 63 -9.50 -10.92 7.84
N ALA A 64 -10.37 -10.56 6.89
CA ALA A 64 -11.62 -11.25 6.56
C ALA A 64 -11.75 -11.46 5.03
N GLU A 65 -10.63 -11.76 4.37
CA GLU A 65 -10.53 -12.01 2.94
C GLU A 65 -10.90 -13.47 2.63
N LEU A 66 -12.13 -13.69 2.19
CA LEU A 66 -12.70 -15.03 1.99
C LEU A 66 -12.95 -15.40 0.52
N GLU A 67 -12.61 -14.52 -0.42
CA GLU A 67 -12.80 -14.75 -1.86
C GLU A 67 -12.18 -16.07 -2.35
N PHE A 68 -10.87 -16.24 -2.19
CA PHE A 68 -10.17 -17.44 -2.63
C PHE A 68 -10.62 -18.72 -1.89
N PRO A 69 -10.81 -18.72 -0.56
CA PRO A 69 -11.45 -19.84 0.12
C PRO A 69 -12.82 -20.24 -0.44
N ILE A 70 -13.66 -19.25 -0.79
CA ILE A 70 -14.99 -19.49 -1.36
C ILE A 70 -14.86 -20.13 -2.74
N TYR A 71 -14.01 -19.57 -3.62
CA TYR A 71 -13.74 -20.15 -4.93
C TYR A 71 -13.17 -21.56 -4.86
N PHE A 72 -12.22 -21.81 -3.96
CA PHE A 72 -11.66 -23.15 -3.73
C PHE A 72 -12.75 -24.15 -3.36
N ASN A 73 -13.58 -23.82 -2.36
CA ASN A 73 -14.62 -24.72 -1.88
C ASN A 73 -15.72 -24.94 -2.92
N PHE A 74 -16.12 -23.89 -3.64
CA PHE A 74 -17.20 -23.99 -4.61
C PHE A 74 -16.75 -24.68 -5.90
N PHE A 75 -15.72 -24.18 -6.58
CA PHE A 75 -15.31 -24.73 -7.88
C PHE A 75 -14.56 -26.05 -7.78
N LEU A 76 -13.65 -26.20 -6.79
CA LEU A 76 -12.82 -27.40 -6.68
C LEU A 76 -13.44 -28.48 -5.80
N ARG A 77 -14.16 -28.10 -4.73
CA ARG A 77 -14.78 -29.08 -3.81
C ARG A 77 -16.29 -29.24 -3.99
N GLN A 78 -16.94 -28.42 -4.81
CA GLN A 78 -18.39 -28.46 -5.05
C GLN A 78 -19.20 -28.34 -3.76
N LYS A 79 -18.73 -27.48 -2.84
CA LYS A 79 -19.34 -27.22 -1.52
C LYS A 79 -19.47 -25.73 -1.25
N LYS A 80 -20.51 -25.35 -0.52
CA LYS A 80 -20.62 -23.99 0.02
C LYS A 80 -19.64 -23.78 1.17
N THR A 81 -19.17 -22.55 1.31
CA THR A 81 -18.38 -22.13 2.47
C THR A 81 -19.31 -21.63 3.57
N THR A 82 -19.17 -22.17 4.78
CA THR A 82 -19.96 -21.73 5.94
C THR A 82 -19.22 -20.62 6.68
N ILE A 83 -19.91 -19.51 6.96
CA ILE A 83 -19.32 -18.34 7.63
C ILE A 83 -20.09 -18.05 8.92
N ILE A 84 -19.39 -18.17 10.05
CA ILE A 84 -19.90 -17.84 11.38
C ILE A 84 -19.57 -16.37 11.71
N CYS A 85 -20.59 -15.60 12.06
CA CYS A 85 -20.44 -14.16 12.28
C CYS A 85 -21.56 -13.55 13.13
N THR A 86 -21.44 -12.27 13.48
CA THR A 86 -22.58 -11.48 13.99
C THR A 86 -23.43 -10.95 12.83
N ALA A 87 -24.65 -10.49 13.13
CA ALA A 87 -25.53 -9.89 12.10
C ALA A 87 -24.87 -8.67 11.43
N GLU A 88 -24.22 -7.80 12.19
CA GLU A 88 -23.51 -6.62 11.66
C GLU A 88 -22.34 -7.01 10.76
N GLN A 89 -21.59 -8.05 11.14
CA GLN A 89 -20.48 -8.58 10.34
C GLN A 89 -20.95 -9.22 9.04
N LYS A 90 -22.12 -9.88 9.04
CA LYS A 90 -22.74 -10.44 7.83
C LYS A 90 -22.98 -9.36 6.79
N ASP A 91 -23.60 -8.25 7.17
CA ASP A 91 -23.92 -7.16 6.24
C ASP A 91 -22.64 -6.50 5.66
N GLN A 92 -21.61 -6.32 6.50
CA GLN A 92 -20.30 -5.86 6.06
C GLN A 92 -19.66 -6.81 5.06
N LEU A 93 -19.60 -8.10 5.38
CA LEU A 93 -18.95 -9.08 4.52
C LEU A 93 -19.70 -9.29 3.20
N ILE A 94 -21.04 -9.25 3.20
CA ILE A 94 -21.83 -9.31 1.95
C ILE A 94 -21.40 -8.18 0.99
N THR A 95 -21.15 -6.98 1.50
CA THR A 95 -20.66 -5.86 0.67
C THR A 95 -19.30 -6.20 0.05
N VAL A 96 -18.35 -6.69 0.86
CA VAL A 96 -17.00 -7.09 0.40
C VAL A 96 -17.08 -8.21 -0.66
N LEU A 97 -17.89 -9.24 -0.42
CA LEU A 97 -18.03 -10.39 -1.30
C LEU A 97 -18.77 -10.07 -2.60
N LYS A 98 -19.71 -9.13 -2.59
CA LYS A 98 -20.34 -8.65 -3.83
C LYS A 98 -19.32 -8.00 -4.75
N GLU A 99 -18.51 -7.09 -4.23
CA GLU A 99 -17.51 -6.38 -5.04
C GLU A 99 -16.42 -7.31 -5.59
N SER A 100 -15.96 -8.28 -4.79
CA SER A 100 -14.90 -9.23 -5.19
C SER A 100 -15.42 -10.39 -6.05
N LEU A 101 -16.49 -11.08 -5.64
CA LEU A 101 -16.96 -12.30 -6.32
C LEU A 101 -17.95 -12.05 -7.46
N MET A 102 -18.70 -10.95 -7.41
CA MET A 102 -19.75 -10.66 -8.38
C MET A 102 -19.45 -9.42 -9.22
N GLY A 103 -18.63 -8.51 -8.71
CA GLY A 103 -18.47 -7.17 -9.26
C GLY A 103 -19.62 -6.24 -8.89
N PRO A 104 -19.52 -4.96 -9.27
CA PRO A 104 -20.49 -3.93 -8.94
C PRO A 104 -21.89 -4.22 -9.53
N GLU A 105 -22.95 -3.99 -8.75
CA GLU A 105 -24.34 -4.15 -9.23
C GLU A 105 -24.73 -3.07 -10.25
N GLU A 106 -24.30 -1.83 -10.00
CA GLU A 106 -24.52 -0.68 -10.88
C GLU A 106 -23.27 -0.42 -11.72
N ILE A 107 -23.42 -0.55 -13.04
CA ILE A 107 -22.35 -0.32 -14.01
C ILE A 107 -22.88 0.68 -15.04
N ASN A 108 -22.20 1.82 -15.15
CA ASN A 108 -22.42 2.80 -16.20
C ASN A 108 -21.07 3.19 -16.81
N LEU A 109 -20.79 2.65 -17.99
CA LEU A 109 -19.52 2.85 -18.67
C LEU A 109 -19.51 4.06 -19.60
N GLU A 110 -20.66 4.68 -19.90
CA GLU A 110 -20.71 5.78 -20.88
C GLU A 110 -19.82 6.95 -20.48
N SER A 111 -19.75 7.28 -19.19
CA SER A 111 -18.89 8.36 -18.68
C SER A 111 -17.40 8.00 -18.63
N GLU A 112 -17.07 6.72 -18.83
CA GLU A 112 -15.70 6.21 -18.79
C GLU A 112 -15.11 6.03 -20.18
N TYR A 113 -15.91 6.22 -21.22
CA TYR A 113 -15.49 6.20 -22.61
C TYR A 113 -15.53 7.62 -23.18
N LEU A 114 -14.54 7.97 -24.01
CA LEU A 114 -14.46 9.31 -24.60
C LEU A 114 -15.72 9.66 -25.41
N ASP A 115 -16.23 8.70 -26.17
CA ASP A 115 -17.42 8.86 -27.04
C ASP A 115 -18.63 8.07 -26.50
N GLY A 116 -18.62 7.70 -25.22
CA GLY A 116 -19.69 6.91 -24.60
C GLY A 116 -19.93 5.57 -25.31
N ALA A 117 -21.21 5.17 -25.39
CA ALA A 117 -21.63 3.90 -25.99
C ALA A 117 -21.28 3.74 -27.50
N GLU A 118 -21.01 4.84 -28.20
CA GLU A 118 -20.63 4.83 -29.62
C GLU A 118 -19.14 4.50 -29.84
N SER A 119 -18.37 4.35 -28.75
CA SER A 119 -16.95 4.01 -28.83
C SER A 119 -16.73 2.64 -29.45
N PHE A 120 -15.72 2.52 -30.32
CA PHE A 120 -15.33 1.23 -30.85
C PHE A 120 -14.89 0.29 -29.72
N GLY A 121 -15.41 -0.94 -29.71
CA GLY A 121 -15.11 -1.91 -28.67
C GLY A 121 -15.83 -1.70 -27.34
N PHE A 122 -16.90 -0.89 -27.28
CA PHE A 122 -17.72 -0.70 -26.09
C PHE A 122 -18.37 -2.03 -25.63
N PRO A 123 -18.19 -2.47 -24.38
CA PRO A 123 -18.66 -3.78 -23.90
C PRO A 123 -20.13 -3.76 -23.47
N ASP A 124 -20.79 -4.91 -23.61
CA ASP A 124 -21.97 -5.23 -22.77
C ASP A 124 -21.46 -5.90 -21.49
N MET A 125 -20.98 -5.07 -20.56
CA MET A 125 -20.28 -5.54 -19.36
C MET A 125 -21.14 -6.49 -18.52
N LYS A 126 -22.47 -6.31 -18.48
CA LYS A 126 -23.36 -7.20 -17.72
C LYS A 126 -23.46 -8.57 -18.37
N ALA A 127 -23.61 -8.64 -19.69
CA ALA A 127 -23.63 -9.90 -20.42
C ALA A 127 -22.27 -10.61 -20.36
N GLU A 128 -21.17 -9.87 -20.54
CA GLU A 128 -19.80 -10.37 -20.44
C GLU A 128 -19.52 -11.00 -19.06
N MET A 129 -19.80 -10.28 -17.96
CA MET A 129 -19.62 -10.82 -16.59
C MET A 129 -20.51 -12.04 -16.32
N ALA A 130 -21.78 -12.01 -16.78
CA ALA A 130 -22.70 -13.12 -16.58
C ALA A 130 -22.27 -14.39 -17.32
N TYR A 131 -21.55 -14.27 -18.44
CA TYR A 131 -21.01 -15.41 -19.17
C TYR A 131 -19.97 -16.21 -18.36
N PHE A 132 -19.09 -15.50 -17.64
CA PHE A 132 -18.07 -16.13 -16.80
C PHE A 132 -18.63 -16.63 -15.45
N ARG A 133 -19.77 -16.07 -15.02
CA ARG A 133 -20.35 -16.40 -13.72
C ARG A 133 -21.03 -17.77 -13.75
N GLY A 134 -20.48 -18.72 -12.98
CA GLY A 134 -21.01 -20.09 -12.82
C GLY A 134 -22.15 -20.25 -11.80
N TYR A 135 -22.62 -19.17 -11.18
CA TYR A 135 -23.64 -19.15 -10.12
C TYR A 135 -24.50 -17.88 -10.20
N LYS A 136 -25.69 -17.88 -9.57
CA LYS A 136 -26.64 -16.75 -9.65
C LYS A 136 -26.37 -15.69 -8.60
N GLY A 137 -25.98 -16.10 -7.39
CA GLY A 137 -25.71 -15.16 -6.30
C GLY A 137 -24.91 -15.77 -5.16
N LEU A 138 -24.63 -14.95 -4.14
CA LEU A 138 -23.82 -15.36 -2.98
C LEU A 138 -24.38 -16.57 -2.24
N ASP A 139 -25.71 -16.71 -2.18
CA ASP A 139 -26.36 -17.83 -1.51
C ASP A 139 -26.05 -19.19 -2.18
N ASP A 140 -25.59 -19.20 -3.43
CA ASP A 140 -25.16 -20.43 -4.12
C ASP A 140 -23.78 -20.91 -3.65
N VAL A 141 -22.94 -20.00 -3.15
CA VAL A 141 -21.52 -20.25 -2.83
C VAL A 141 -21.18 -20.16 -1.34
N VAL A 142 -22.01 -19.44 -0.57
CA VAL A 142 -21.80 -19.17 0.86
C VAL A 142 -23.06 -19.49 1.66
N GLU A 143 -22.85 -19.96 2.90
CA GLU A 143 -23.89 -20.10 3.92
C GLU A 143 -23.50 -19.32 5.18
N PHE A 144 -24.36 -18.43 5.65
CA PHE A 144 -24.11 -17.64 6.86
C PHE A 144 -24.78 -18.25 8.08
N GLN A 145 -24.01 -18.39 9.16
CA GLN A 145 -24.45 -18.84 10.47
C GLN A 145 -24.25 -17.72 11.48
N VAL A 146 -25.35 -17.06 11.87
CA VAL A 146 -25.31 -15.89 12.75
C VAL A 146 -25.43 -16.33 14.19
N PHE A 147 -24.55 -15.82 15.07
CA PHE A 147 -24.65 -16.06 16.51
C PHE A 147 -26.05 -15.71 17.05
N ASP A 148 -26.61 -16.60 17.86
CA ASP A 148 -27.89 -16.39 18.52
C ASP A 148 -27.80 -15.38 19.67
N ARG A 149 -28.90 -15.23 20.42
CA ARG A 149 -28.99 -14.30 21.56
C ARG A 149 -28.04 -14.65 22.70
N ASP A 150 -27.58 -15.90 22.78
CA ASP A 150 -26.64 -16.39 23.79
C ASP A 150 -25.20 -16.45 23.26
N ASN A 151 -24.96 -15.82 22.10
CA ASN A 151 -23.69 -15.79 21.38
C ASN A 151 -23.19 -17.18 20.96
N MET A 152 -24.11 -18.06 20.56
CA MET A 152 -23.82 -19.44 20.18
C MET A 152 -24.24 -19.77 18.74
N VAL A 153 -23.48 -20.67 18.10
CA VAL A 153 -23.81 -21.34 16.84
C VAL A 153 -23.49 -22.83 16.98
N ASN A 154 -24.45 -23.68 16.62
CA ASN A 154 -24.27 -25.13 16.58
C ASN A 154 -24.09 -25.58 15.12
N LEU A 155 -22.98 -26.25 14.84
CA LEU A 155 -22.70 -26.91 13.56
C LEU A 155 -22.48 -28.38 13.81
N GLY A 156 -23.49 -29.21 13.51
CA GLY A 156 -23.42 -30.65 13.79
C GLY A 156 -23.13 -30.91 15.26
N LYS A 157 -21.98 -31.51 15.57
CA LYS A 157 -21.53 -31.80 16.95
C LYS A 157 -20.69 -30.70 17.60
N VAL A 158 -20.38 -29.65 16.85
CA VAL A 158 -19.47 -28.57 17.28
C VAL A 158 -20.28 -27.34 17.69
N LEU A 159 -20.04 -26.85 18.90
CA LEU A 159 -20.60 -25.59 19.40
C LEU A 159 -19.52 -24.51 19.33
N VAL A 160 -19.83 -23.39 18.68
CA VAL A 160 -18.99 -22.18 18.68
C VAL A 160 -19.67 -21.12 19.52
N ARG A 161 -18.97 -20.61 20.53
CA ARG A 161 -19.45 -19.53 21.41
C ARG A 161 -18.54 -18.32 21.34
N LYS A 162 -19.10 -17.14 21.12
CA LYS A 162 -18.38 -15.86 21.28
C LYS A 162 -18.41 -15.43 22.75
N LEU A 163 -17.23 -15.24 23.34
CA LEU A 163 -17.04 -14.87 24.74
C LEU A 163 -17.16 -13.33 24.92
N PRO A 164 -17.43 -12.85 26.15
CA PRO A 164 -17.45 -11.40 26.43
C PRO A 164 -16.12 -10.69 26.17
N SER A 165 -14.99 -11.40 26.18
CA SER A 165 -13.68 -10.85 25.77
C SER A 165 -13.60 -10.53 24.28
N GLY A 166 -14.52 -11.06 23.48
CA GLY A 166 -14.46 -11.07 22.01
C GLY A 166 -13.81 -12.33 21.43
N ASP A 167 -13.22 -13.18 22.26
CA ASP A 167 -12.63 -14.46 21.84
C ASP A 167 -13.69 -15.52 21.56
N PHE A 168 -13.26 -16.63 20.96
CA PHE A 168 -14.14 -17.74 20.62
C PHE A 168 -13.79 -18.98 21.42
N ARG A 169 -14.82 -19.70 21.87
CA ARG A 169 -14.68 -21.06 22.42
C ARG A 169 -15.33 -22.03 21.48
N ILE A 170 -14.57 -23.02 21.02
CA ILE A 170 -15.05 -24.14 20.21
C ILE A 170 -15.11 -25.38 21.10
N THR A 171 -16.30 -25.97 21.24
CA THR A 171 -16.53 -27.19 21.99
C THR A 171 -16.93 -28.31 21.03
N ASP A 172 -16.16 -29.41 21.04
CA ASP A 172 -16.37 -30.60 20.22
C ASP A 172 -16.29 -31.84 21.13
N GLY A 173 -17.46 -32.38 21.50
CA GLY A 173 -17.56 -33.40 22.54
C GLY A 173 -17.02 -32.91 23.89
N THR A 174 -15.92 -33.48 24.38
CA THR A 174 -15.26 -33.08 25.64
C THR A 174 -14.08 -32.13 25.42
N LYS A 175 -13.71 -31.85 24.16
CA LYS A 175 -12.59 -30.95 23.84
C LYS A 175 -13.11 -29.53 23.76
N GLU A 176 -12.53 -28.64 24.55
CA GLU A 176 -12.77 -27.20 24.46
C GLU A 176 -11.48 -26.50 24.05
N THR A 177 -11.59 -25.57 23.10
CA THR A 177 -10.46 -24.76 22.61
C THR A 177 -10.87 -23.30 22.61
N GLU A 178 -10.14 -22.46 23.37
CA GLU A 178 -10.30 -21.01 23.33
C GLU A 178 -9.31 -20.40 22.35
N ILE A 179 -9.82 -19.51 21.51
CA ILE A 179 -9.10 -18.97 20.36
C ILE A 179 -9.28 -17.46 20.34
N PRO A 180 -8.20 -16.70 20.13
CA PRO A 180 -8.31 -15.25 20.05
C PRO A 180 -9.30 -14.78 18.99
N GLY A 181 -10.12 -13.79 19.32
CA GLY A 181 -11.04 -13.16 18.37
C GLY A 181 -10.37 -12.13 17.45
N GLU A 182 -9.15 -11.74 17.79
CA GLU A 182 -8.28 -10.87 17.00
C GLU A 182 -7.19 -11.70 16.30
N VAL A 183 -6.93 -11.39 15.04
CA VAL A 183 -5.91 -12.09 14.24
C VAL A 183 -4.53 -11.60 14.67
N GLY A 184 -3.67 -12.53 15.09
CA GLY A 184 -2.32 -12.22 15.56
C GLY A 184 -1.42 -11.62 14.47
N PHE A 185 -0.46 -10.80 14.90
CA PHE A 185 0.51 -10.12 14.05
C PHE A 185 1.86 -10.84 14.12
N ASN A 186 2.07 -11.83 13.26
CA ASN A 186 3.38 -12.46 13.00
C ASN A 186 3.39 -13.06 11.60
N ILE A 187 2.87 -12.29 10.65
CA ILE A 187 2.70 -12.76 9.28
C ILE A 187 4.08 -12.95 8.63
N LYS A 188 4.43 -14.18 8.30
CA LYS A 188 5.73 -14.54 7.71
C LYS A 188 5.56 -14.76 6.21
N TYR A 189 6.15 -13.88 5.44
CA TYR A 189 6.26 -14.01 3.99
C TYR A 189 7.69 -14.34 3.59
N GLU A 190 7.87 -15.01 2.46
CA GLU A 190 9.18 -15.13 1.81
C GLU A 190 9.56 -13.77 1.22
N ILE A 191 10.38 -13.04 1.98
CA ILE A 191 10.99 -11.80 1.57
C ILE A 191 12.36 -12.12 0.96
N GLY A 192 12.55 -11.80 -0.31
CA GLY A 192 13.77 -12.10 -1.06
C GLY A 192 15.07 -11.51 -0.46
N HIS A 193 16.17 -11.63 -1.19
CA HIS A 193 17.47 -11.18 -0.71
C HIS A 193 17.63 -9.66 -0.74
N ARG A 194 18.13 -9.08 0.35
CA ARG A 194 18.52 -7.65 0.40
C ARG A 194 19.67 -7.37 -0.57
N LEU A 195 19.47 -6.44 -1.51
CA LEU A 195 20.55 -5.99 -2.38
C LEU A 195 21.66 -5.32 -1.57
N LYS A 196 22.92 -5.59 -1.94
CA LYS A 196 24.09 -4.99 -1.30
C LYS A 196 24.08 -3.46 -1.44
N GLU A 197 23.79 -2.97 -2.64
CA GLU A 197 23.64 -1.56 -2.97
C GLU A 197 22.16 -1.22 -3.17
N PRO A 198 21.71 0.02 -2.91
CA PRO A 198 20.33 0.41 -3.13
C PRO A 198 19.96 0.32 -4.60
N PHE A 199 18.73 -0.12 -4.86
CA PHE A 199 18.23 -0.24 -6.23
C PHE A 199 18.16 1.13 -6.90
N GLN A 200 18.73 1.22 -8.10
CA GLN A 200 18.59 2.39 -8.96
C GLN A 200 17.50 2.10 -9.99
N ALA A 201 16.38 2.80 -9.88
CA ALA A 201 15.29 2.68 -10.84
C ALA A 201 15.79 3.01 -12.26
N PRO A 202 15.54 2.15 -13.26
CA PRO A 202 16.00 2.39 -14.63
C PRO A 202 15.11 3.42 -15.34
N LEU A 203 15.55 3.82 -16.54
CA LEU A 203 14.74 4.65 -17.43
C LEU A 203 13.47 3.92 -17.89
N LEU A 204 13.62 2.66 -18.28
CA LEU A 204 12.54 1.71 -18.53
C LEU A 204 12.93 0.37 -17.91
N GLY A 205 12.02 -0.22 -17.16
CA GLY A 205 12.19 -1.58 -16.66
C GLY A 205 10.91 -2.18 -16.12
N ILE A 206 10.87 -3.50 -15.98
CA ILE A 206 9.71 -4.22 -15.47
C ILE A 206 10.18 -5.17 -14.37
N THR A 207 9.68 -5.00 -13.16
CA THR A 207 9.97 -5.87 -12.01
C THR A 207 8.72 -6.64 -11.62
N CYS A 208 8.78 -7.96 -11.62
CA CYS A 208 7.67 -8.79 -11.17
C CYS A 208 7.65 -8.89 -9.63
N LEU A 209 6.50 -8.55 -9.02
CA LEU A 209 6.21 -8.62 -7.58
C LEU A 209 5.58 -9.95 -7.17
N GLY A 210 4.97 -10.65 -8.12
CA GLY A 210 4.61 -12.04 -8.00
C GLY A 210 4.12 -12.56 -9.36
N PRO A 211 4.54 -13.75 -9.80
CA PRO A 211 4.28 -14.23 -11.14
C PRO A 211 3.04 -15.13 -11.23
N SER A 212 2.48 -15.57 -10.11
CA SER A 212 1.52 -16.68 -10.04
C SER A 212 0.14 -16.23 -9.58
N HIS A 213 -0.81 -17.17 -9.51
CA HIS A 213 -2.20 -16.94 -9.13
C HIS A 213 -2.47 -17.23 -7.64
N GLY A 214 -3.63 -16.80 -7.13
CA GLY A 214 -4.01 -16.96 -5.72
C GLY A 214 -4.09 -18.41 -5.17
N PHE A 215 -4.08 -19.44 -6.05
CA PHE A 215 -4.08 -20.86 -5.67
C PHE A 215 -2.72 -21.56 -5.69
N ASP A 216 -1.62 -20.87 -6.04
CA ASP A 216 -0.28 -21.47 -6.04
C ASP A 216 0.34 -21.30 -4.64
N PRO A 217 0.52 -22.38 -3.86
CA PRO A 217 1.05 -22.27 -2.51
C PRO A 217 2.54 -21.91 -2.46
N GLU A 218 3.26 -22.06 -3.58
CA GLU A 218 4.73 -21.93 -3.63
C GLU A 218 5.20 -20.55 -4.14
N ASP A 219 4.30 -19.69 -4.62
CA ASP A 219 4.68 -18.41 -5.22
C ASP A 219 3.74 -17.26 -4.83
N ASN A 220 4.23 -16.03 -4.98
CA ASN A 220 3.50 -14.81 -4.69
C ASN A 220 2.46 -14.52 -5.77
N THR A 221 1.33 -13.95 -5.37
CA THR A 221 0.28 -13.60 -6.33
C THR A 221 0.68 -12.46 -7.27
N SER A 222 0.00 -12.35 -8.40
CA SER A 222 0.22 -11.42 -9.49
C SER A 222 0.35 -9.97 -9.03
N GLY A 223 1.53 -9.39 -9.25
CA GLY A 223 1.68 -7.94 -9.46
C GLY A 223 3.03 -7.59 -10.07
N PHE A 224 3.22 -6.35 -10.52
CA PHE A 224 4.50 -5.89 -11.03
C PHE A 224 4.69 -4.37 -10.90
N ILE A 225 5.92 -3.92 -11.13
CA ILE A 225 6.30 -2.51 -11.21
C ILE A 225 6.77 -2.24 -12.63
N ILE A 226 6.22 -1.19 -13.24
CA ILE A 226 6.79 -0.56 -14.43
C ILE A 226 7.63 0.63 -13.97
N TRP A 227 8.92 0.61 -14.28
CA TRP A 227 9.80 1.75 -14.07
C TRP A 227 9.79 2.61 -15.34
N LEU A 228 9.43 3.88 -15.21
CA LEU A 228 9.48 4.89 -16.27
C LEU A 228 10.13 6.15 -15.71
N ASN A 229 11.15 6.68 -16.41
CA ASN A 229 11.92 7.86 -15.97
C ASN A 229 12.37 7.75 -14.51
N HIS A 230 12.91 6.60 -14.11
CA HIS A 230 13.43 6.35 -12.76
C HIS A 230 12.37 6.42 -11.64
N GLN A 231 11.08 6.35 -11.98
CA GLN A 231 9.96 6.26 -11.05
C GLN A 231 9.12 5.01 -11.34
N GLY A 232 8.57 4.41 -10.29
CA GLY A 232 7.81 3.17 -10.33
C GLY A 232 6.30 3.41 -10.38
N ILE A 233 5.63 2.62 -11.23
CA ILE A 233 4.19 2.49 -11.29
C ILE A 233 3.88 1.05 -10.89
N MET A 234 3.24 0.85 -9.74
CA MET A 234 2.75 -0.47 -9.35
C MET A 234 1.50 -0.81 -10.15
N VAL A 235 1.41 -2.04 -10.66
CA VAL A 235 0.21 -2.59 -11.27
C VAL A 235 -0.22 -3.75 -10.40
N ASP A 236 -1.41 -3.60 -9.79
CA ASP A 236 -2.01 -4.60 -8.88
C ASP A 236 -1.00 -5.20 -7.88
N PRO A 237 -0.39 -4.39 -7.01
CA PRO A 237 0.64 -4.88 -6.11
C PRO A 237 0.08 -5.95 -5.16
N PRO A 238 0.78 -7.09 -4.97
CA PRO A 238 0.37 -8.09 -3.99
C PRO A 238 0.57 -7.56 -2.58
N VAL A 239 -0.04 -8.23 -1.60
CA VAL A 239 0.19 -7.90 -0.19
C VAL A 239 1.68 -7.97 0.16
N ASN A 240 2.14 -7.02 0.98
CA ASN A 240 3.53 -6.90 1.48
C ASN A 240 4.56 -6.49 0.44
N SER A 241 4.14 -6.09 -0.76
CA SER A 241 5.03 -5.52 -1.77
C SER A 241 5.93 -4.42 -1.21
N THR A 242 5.39 -3.53 -0.38
CA THR A 242 6.19 -2.43 0.18
C THR A 242 7.20 -2.89 1.24
N GLU A 243 6.83 -3.86 2.08
CA GLU A 243 7.75 -4.45 3.06
C GLU A 243 8.88 -5.18 2.34
N TRP A 244 8.55 -5.97 1.31
CA TRP A 244 9.52 -6.64 0.44
C TRP A 244 10.49 -5.66 -0.23
N LEU A 245 10.00 -4.54 -0.78
CA LEU A 245 10.85 -3.52 -1.40
C LEU A 245 11.87 -2.94 -0.43
N ARG A 246 11.44 -2.56 0.78
CA ARG A 246 12.34 -2.05 1.83
C ARG A 246 13.43 -3.07 2.17
N MET A 247 13.02 -4.33 2.35
CA MET A 247 13.94 -5.41 2.64
C MET A 247 14.89 -5.72 1.49
N SER A 248 14.46 -5.48 0.26
CA SER A 248 15.26 -5.60 -0.96
C SER A 248 16.17 -4.39 -1.23
N ASN A 249 16.23 -3.41 -0.31
CA ASN A 249 16.98 -2.15 -0.46
C ASN A 249 16.46 -1.27 -1.60
N VAL A 250 15.15 -1.32 -1.86
CA VAL A 250 14.44 -0.42 -2.77
C VAL A 250 13.68 0.60 -1.93
N ASN A 251 13.87 1.89 -2.23
CA ASN A 251 13.12 2.93 -1.54
C ASN A 251 11.67 2.95 -2.04
N PRO A 252 10.65 2.69 -1.19
CA PRO A 252 9.26 2.70 -1.61
C PRO A 252 8.77 4.03 -2.19
N LYS A 253 9.45 5.15 -1.88
CA LYS A 253 9.12 6.48 -2.42
C LYS A 253 9.36 6.60 -3.92
N LEU A 254 10.18 5.71 -4.50
CA LEU A 254 10.30 5.62 -5.94
C LEU A 254 8.97 5.26 -6.62
N ILE A 255 7.99 4.71 -5.88
CA ILE A 255 6.68 4.39 -6.41
C ILE A 255 5.68 5.47 -6.00
N ASN A 256 5.29 6.27 -6.99
CA ASN A 256 4.38 7.40 -6.88
C ASN A 256 2.99 7.11 -7.49
N HIS A 257 2.87 6.06 -8.28
CA HIS A 257 1.63 5.66 -8.96
C HIS A 257 1.25 4.20 -8.69
N VAL A 258 -0.06 3.93 -8.67
CA VAL A 258 -0.65 2.59 -8.77
C VAL A 258 -1.66 2.60 -9.90
N ILE A 259 -1.62 1.59 -10.77
CA ILE A 259 -2.71 1.25 -11.68
C ILE A 259 -3.44 0.07 -11.03
N LEU A 260 -4.70 0.30 -10.63
CA LEU A 260 -5.56 -0.74 -10.08
C LEU A 260 -6.49 -1.22 -11.19
N THR A 261 -6.33 -2.46 -11.62
CA THR A 261 -7.05 -2.97 -12.78
C THR A 261 -8.44 -3.48 -12.43
N HIS A 262 -8.60 -4.11 -11.26
CA HIS A 262 -9.87 -4.64 -10.75
C HIS A 262 -9.79 -4.96 -9.24
N CYS A 263 -10.90 -5.41 -8.64
CA CYS A 263 -11.08 -5.55 -7.19
C CYS A 263 -11.14 -7.00 -6.67
N HIS A 264 -10.29 -7.88 -7.20
CA HIS A 264 -9.98 -9.15 -6.53
C HIS A 264 -8.96 -8.92 -5.41
N ALA A 265 -9.03 -9.74 -4.36
CA ALA A 265 -8.21 -9.63 -3.17
C ALA A 265 -6.70 -9.63 -3.43
N ASP A 266 -6.27 -10.37 -4.44
CA ASP A 266 -4.89 -10.46 -4.87
C ASP A 266 -4.37 -9.27 -5.66
N HIS A 267 -5.27 -8.43 -6.19
CA HIS A 267 -4.91 -7.23 -6.95
C HIS A 267 -5.05 -5.95 -6.10
N ASP A 268 -6.06 -5.89 -5.22
CA ASP A 268 -6.38 -4.66 -4.47
C ASP A 268 -5.74 -4.56 -3.08
N ALA A 269 -5.37 -5.68 -2.45
CA ALA A 269 -4.91 -5.68 -1.06
C ALA A 269 -3.57 -4.97 -0.88
N GLY A 270 -2.60 -5.19 -1.77
CA GLY A 270 -1.35 -4.42 -1.74
C GLY A 270 -1.55 -2.97 -2.16
N THR A 271 -2.60 -2.64 -2.92
CA THR A 271 -2.92 -1.26 -3.30
C THR A 271 -3.28 -0.44 -2.06
N PHE A 272 -4.18 -0.96 -1.23
CA PHE A 272 -4.53 -0.26 0.02
C PHE A 272 -3.35 -0.20 0.99
N GLN A 273 -2.55 -1.26 1.10
CA GLN A 273 -1.32 -1.22 1.90
C GLN A 273 -0.37 -0.12 1.40
N LYS A 274 -0.21 0.05 0.08
CA LYS A 274 0.63 1.11 -0.49
C LYS A 274 0.08 2.52 -0.21
N ILE A 275 -1.24 2.71 -0.15
CA ILE A 275 -1.86 3.99 0.27
C ILE A 275 -1.47 4.33 1.71
N MET A 276 -1.30 3.34 2.57
CA MET A 276 -0.97 3.49 3.99
C MET A 276 0.50 3.85 4.27
N GLU A 277 1.29 4.09 3.23
CA GLU A 277 2.72 4.37 3.34
C GLU A 277 3.01 5.87 3.54
N GLU A 278 4.30 6.24 3.41
CA GLU A 278 4.80 7.54 3.85
C GLU A 278 4.25 8.74 3.08
N THR A 279 4.00 8.59 1.78
CA THR A 279 3.58 9.69 0.91
C THR A 279 2.32 9.33 0.15
N LYS A 280 1.44 10.32 0.01
CA LYS A 280 0.25 10.20 -0.83
C LYS A 280 0.63 9.85 -2.28
N ILE A 281 0.04 8.78 -2.81
CA ILE A 281 0.24 8.31 -4.19
C ILE A 281 -0.94 8.66 -5.08
N THR A 282 -0.75 8.53 -6.40
CA THR A 282 -1.82 8.63 -7.38
C THR A 282 -2.30 7.24 -7.80
N ILE A 283 -3.60 7.00 -7.74
CA ILE A 283 -4.22 5.76 -8.23
C ILE A 283 -4.96 6.04 -9.53
N HIS A 284 -4.67 5.21 -10.52
CA HIS A 284 -5.33 5.19 -11.82
C HIS A 284 -6.24 3.97 -11.88
N ALA A 285 -7.53 4.22 -12.11
CA ALA A 285 -8.57 3.21 -12.29
C ALA A 285 -9.73 3.85 -13.06
N THR A 286 -10.62 3.05 -13.64
CA THR A 286 -11.91 3.56 -14.09
C THR A 286 -12.78 3.92 -12.88
N ALA A 287 -13.83 4.73 -13.08
CA ALA A 287 -14.73 5.09 -11.99
C ALA A 287 -15.41 3.84 -11.39
N THR A 288 -15.76 2.87 -12.22
CA THR A 288 -16.39 1.60 -11.86
C THR A 288 -15.51 0.78 -10.93
N VAL A 289 -14.23 0.60 -11.29
CA VAL A 289 -13.25 -0.11 -10.46
C VAL A 289 -12.98 0.67 -9.17
N MET A 290 -12.79 1.99 -9.25
CA MET A 290 -12.54 2.83 -8.09
C MET A 290 -13.70 2.83 -7.09
N GLU A 291 -14.95 2.94 -7.54
CA GLU A 291 -16.11 2.90 -6.65
C GLU A 291 -16.29 1.52 -6.01
N SER A 292 -15.96 0.44 -6.74
CA SER A 292 -15.92 -0.91 -6.18
C SER A 292 -14.88 -1.03 -5.07
N PHE A 293 -13.65 -0.57 -5.32
CA PHE A 293 -12.58 -0.50 -4.33
C PHE A 293 -13.02 0.28 -3.09
N ILE A 294 -13.62 1.46 -3.26
CA ILE A 294 -14.07 2.29 -2.13
C ILE A 294 -15.19 1.63 -1.33
N ARG A 295 -16.18 0.99 -1.97
CA ARG A 295 -17.23 0.25 -1.24
C ARG A 295 -16.65 -0.92 -0.45
N LYS A 296 -15.76 -1.70 -1.06
CA LYS A 296 -15.07 -2.82 -0.43
C LYS A 296 -14.27 -2.36 0.80
N TYR A 297 -13.40 -1.36 0.63
CA TYR A 297 -12.56 -0.88 1.74
C TYR A 297 -13.31 -0.06 2.77
N SER A 298 -14.42 0.58 2.41
CA SER A 298 -15.32 1.20 3.39
C SER A 298 -15.96 0.14 4.30
N ALA A 299 -16.38 -0.99 3.75
CA ALA A 299 -16.90 -2.11 4.53
C ALA A 299 -15.83 -2.78 5.40
N LEU A 300 -14.60 -2.96 4.90
CA LEU A 300 -13.48 -3.56 5.65
C LEU A 300 -12.99 -2.68 6.80
N THR A 301 -12.87 -1.37 6.56
CA THR A 301 -12.26 -0.42 7.51
C THR A 301 -13.27 0.32 8.39
N LYS A 302 -14.56 0.30 8.01
CA LYS A 302 -15.64 1.18 8.52
C LYS A 302 -15.41 2.68 8.29
N ILE A 303 -14.51 3.05 7.38
CA ILE A 303 -14.23 4.45 7.06
C ILE A 303 -15.18 4.93 5.96
N PRO A 304 -15.81 6.11 6.10
CA PRO A 304 -16.71 6.64 5.08
C PRO A 304 -16.02 6.85 3.72
N ARG A 305 -16.74 6.62 2.63
CA ARG A 305 -16.31 6.84 1.23
C ARG A 305 -15.48 8.11 1.03
N ARG A 306 -15.96 9.25 1.54
CA ARG A 306 -15.31 10.56 1.35
C ARG A 306 -13.90 10.58 1.96
N GLU A 307 -13.71 9.94 3.10
CA GLU A 307 -12.42 9.93 3.81
C GLU A 307 -11.43 9.00 3.13
N LEU A 308 -11.89 7.85 2.64
CA LEU A 308 -11.04 6.93 1.87
C LEU A 308 -10.50 7.61 0.60
N LEU A 309 -11.33 8.35 -0.14
CA LEU A 309 -10.90 9.11 -1.32
C LEU A 309 -9.93 10.25 -0.98
N GLU A 310 -9.89 10.73 0.26
CA GLU A 310 -8.93 11.74 0.70
C GLU A 310 -7.53 11.15 0.97
N LEU A 311 -7.38 9.82 1.05
CA LEU A 311 -6.11 9.15 1.35
C LEU A 311 -5.14 9.11 0.16
N PHE A 312 -5.64 9.18 -1.08
CA PHE A 312 -4.83 9.12 -2.31
C PHE A 312 -5.30 10.17 -3.33
N HIS A 313 -4.52 10.38 -4.39
CA HIS A 313 -4.95 11.18 -5.53
C HIS A 313 -5.60 10.24 -6.54
N PHE A 314 -6.92 10.39 -6.77
CA PHE A 314 -7.58 9.63 -7.81
C PHE A 314 -7.46 10.35 -9.15
N GLN A 315 -6.88 9.68 -10.13
CA GLN A 315 -6.86 10.13 -11.53
C GLN A 315 -7.69 9.14 -12.35
N PRO A 316 -8.90 9.51 -12.79
CA PRO A 316 -9.76 8.59 -13.51
C PRO A 316 -9.20 8.24 -14.89
N ILE A 317 -9.30 6.97 -15.25
CA ILE A 317 -9.05 6.46 -16.60
C ILE A 317 -10.29 6.70 -17.45
N ILE A 318 -10.10 7.30 -18.62
CA ILE A 318 -11.13 7.47 -19.65
C ILE A 318 -10.66 6.71 -20.90
N ILE A 319 -11.38 5.64 -21.26
CA ILE A 319 -11.09 4.79 -22.41
C ILE A 319 -11.19 5.63 -23.70
N GLY A 320 -10.20 5.48 -24.58
CA GLY A 320 -10.05 6.31 -25.79
C GLY A 320 -9.34 7.65 -25.57
N ARG A 321 -8.97 8.01 -24.33
CA ARG A 321 -8.14 9.19 -24.03
C ARG A 321 -6.79 8.77 -23.46
N PRO A 322 -5.67 9.01 -24.17
CA PRO A 322 -4.35 8.72 -23.66
C PRO A 322 -4.04 9.46 -22.34
N LEU A 323 -3.36 8.79 -21.42
CA LEU A 323 -2.96 9.33 -20.12
C LEU A 323 -1.44 9.34 -19.98
N MET A 324 -0.86 10.47 -19.62
CA MET A 324 0.57 10.58 -19.37
C MET A 324 0.91 10.19 -17.93
N ILE A 325 1.73 9.14 -17.74
CA ILE A 325 2.21 8.69 -16.42
C ILE A 325 3.73 8.56 -16.48
N ASN A 326 4.44 9.28 -15.61
CA ASN A 326 5.92 9.32 -15.57
C ASN A 326 6.57 9.50 -16.97
N GLY A 327 5.92 10.23 -17.88
CA GLY A 327 6.40 10.49 -19.25
C GLY A 327 6.05 9.43 -20.30
N GLY A 328 5.45 8.29 -19.93
CA GLY A 328 4.86 7.34 -20.87
C GLY A 328 3.41 7.71 -21.20
N GLU A 329 3.00 7.45 -22.44
CA GLU A 329 1.62 7.63 -22.92
C GLU A 329 0.87 6.30 -22.82
N PHE A 330 -0.16 6.23 -21.95
CA PHE A 330 -0.93 5.02 -21.67
C PHE A 330 -2.31 5.07 -22.32
N ASN A 331 -2.69 3.97 -22.97
CA ASN A 331 -4.02 3.76 -23.55
C ASN A 331 -4.66 2.53 -22.89
N PHE A 332 -5.81 2.73 -22.26
CA PHE A 332 -6.50 1.69 -21.48
C PHE A 332 -7.67 1.10 -22.27
N HIS A 333 -8.04 -0.13 -21.92
CA HIS A 333 -9.20 -0.83 -22.47
C HIS A 333 -9.79 -1.80 -21.44
N TYR A 334 -11.09 -2.05 -21.54
CA TYR A 334 -11.74 -3.10 -20.74
C TYR A 334 -11.40 -4.50 -21.26
N ALA A 335 -10.96 -5.38 -20.36
CA ALA A 335 -10.69 -6.79 -20.60
C ALA A 335 -11.95 -7.65 -20.37
N LEU A 336 -12.02 -8.83 -21.01
CA LEU A 336 -13.00 -9.86 -20.69
C LEU A 336 -12.61 -10.60 -19.41
N HIS A 337 -13.42 -10.43 -18.35
CA HIS A 337 -13.21 -11.06 -17.04
C HIS A 337 -14.54 -11.20 -16.25
N SER A 338 -14.52 -11.89 -15.11
CA SER A 338 -15.71 -12.09 -14.24
C SER A 338 -16.19 -10.82 -13.52
N ILE A 339 -15.32 -9.83 -13.38
CA ILE A 339 -15.62 -8.49 -12.88
C ILE A 339 -14.95 -7.44 -13.79
N PRO A 340 -15.38 -6.16 -13.77
CA PRO A 340 -14.77 -5.14 -14.61
C PRO A 340 -13.25 -5.04 -14.37
N SER A 341 -12.48 -5.27 -15.43
CA SER A 341 -11.02 -5.29 -15.40
C SER A 341 -10.46 -4.49 -16.57
N VAL A 342 -9.34 -3.79 -16.37
CA VAL A 342 -8.71 -2.97 -17.41
C VAL A 342 -7.29 -3.43 -17.75
N GLY A 343 -7.06 -3.64 -19.04
CA GLY A 343 -5.73 -3.76 -19.63
C GLY A 343 -5.24 -2.42 -20.17
N PHE A 344 -3.97 -2.35 -20.56
CA PHE A 344 -3.42 -1.15 -21.17
C PHE A 344 -2.25 -1.45 -22.11
N GLU A 345 -2.00 -0.51 -23.00
CA GLU A 345 -0.72 -0.37 -23.67
C GLU A 345 -0.07 0.96 -23.30
N PHE A 346 1.25 1.05 -23.41
CA PHE A 346 1.93 2.32 -23.33
C PHE A 346 3.04 2.47 -24.36
N PHE A 347 3.31 3.73 -24.68
CA PHE A 347 4.41 4.15 -25.55
C PHE A 347 5.37 5.03 -24.77
N PHE A 348 6.66 4.74 -24.87
CA PHE A 348 7.69 5.53 -24.21
C PHE A 348 9.00 5.53 -25.01
N GLN A 349 9.40 6.71 -25.49
CA GLN A 349 10.50 6.87 -26.43
C GLN A 349 10.29 5.96 -27.65
N ASP A 350 11.25 5.08 -27.96
CA ASP A 350 11.14 4.12 -29.05
C ASP A 350 10.47 2.81 -28.63
N GLN A 351 10.05 2.64 -27.38
CA GLN A 351 9.47 1.40 -26.85
C GLN A 351 7.94 1.40 -26.84
N SER A 352 7.37 0.21 -27.03
CA SER A 352 5.93 -0.06 -26.92
C SER A 352 5.68 -1.33 -26.10
N PHE A 353 4.67 -1.27 -25.24
CA PHE A 353 4.34 -2.31 -24.28
C PHE A 353 2.83 -2.53 -24.26
N VAL A 354 2.38 -3.77 -24.10
CA VAL A 354 0.98 -4.11 -23.80
C VAL A 354 0.91 -5.06 -22.61
N TYR A 355 0.00 -4.76 -21.68
CA TYR A 355 -0.44 -5.63 -20.61
C TYR A 355 -1.92 -5.96 -20.77
N THR A 356 -2.23 -7.26 -20.76
CA THR A 356 -3.59 -7.73 -21.03
C THR A 356 -4.53 -7.61 -19.85
N SER A 357 -4.02 -7.47 -18.62
CA SER A 357 -4.78 -7.75 -17.39
C SER A 357 -5.28 -9.19 -17.35
N ASP A 358 -6.07 -9.52 -16.34
CA ASP A 358 -6.85 -10.75 -16.24
C ASP A 358 -7.81 -10.84 -17.42
N HIS A 359 -7.40 -11.58 -18.45
CA HIS A 359 -8.04 -11.52 -19.75
C HIS A 359 -8.10 -12.88 -20.44
N LEU A 360 -9.29 -13.21 -20.96
CA LEU A 360 -9.46 -14.28 -21.94
C LEU A 360 -9.29 -13.75 -23.38
N ASN A 361 -8.11 -13.97 -23.96
CA ASN A 361 -7.71 -13.53 -25.30
C ASN A 361 -7.71 -14.69 -26.31
N GLU A 362 -8.80 -15.47 -26.34
CA GLU A 362 -8.90 -16.65 -27.20
C GLU A 362 -9.94 -16.45 -28.32
N PRO A 363 -9.51 -16.36 -29.59
CA PRO A 363 -10.39 -16.09 -30.72
C PRO A 363 -11.58 -17.04 -30.83
N ASP A 364 -11.39 -18.33 -30.58
CA ASP A 364 -12.46 -19.34 -30.64
C ASP A 364 -13.52 -19.15 -29.54
N VAL A 365 -13.12 -18.61 -28.38
CA VAL A 365 -14.08 -18.32 -27.31
C VAL A 365 -14.83 -17.04 -27.62
N HIS A 366 -14.14 -16.01 -28.14
CA HIS A 366 -14.78 -14.77 -28.61
C HIS A 366 -15.84 -15.05 -29.68
N ASP A 367 -15.54 -15.92 -30.66
CA ASP A 367 -16.48 -16.30 -31.71
C ASP A 367 -17.74 -16.97 -31.10
N LYS A 368 -17.57 -17.89 -30.14
CA LYS A 368 -18.70 -18.50 -29.42
C LYS A 368 -19.52 -17.52 -28.59
N MET A 369 -18.87 -16.53 -27.96
CA MET A 369 -19.56 -15.49 -27.19
C MET A 369 -20.37 -14.58 -28.13
N TYR A 370 -19.81 -14.23 -29.28
CA TYR A 370 -20.51 -13.46 -30.32
C TYR A 370 -21.72 -14.23 -30.88
N GLU A 371 -21.56 -15.51 -31.23
CA GLU A 371 -22.65 -16.38 -31.69
C GLU A 371 -23.80 -16.52 -30.67
N LYS A 372 -23.48 -16.47 -29.37
CA LYS A 372 -24.45 -16.50 -28.28
C LYS A 372 -25.08 -15.14 -27.97
N GLY A 373 -24.69 -14.08 -28.69
CA GLY A 373 -25.18 -12.72 -28.47
C GLY A 373 -24.63 -12.04 -27.21
N VAL A 374 -23.53 -12.54 -26.66
CA VAL A 374 -22.87 -11.95 -25.47
C VAL A 374 -22.02 -10.74 -25.87
N LEU A 375 -21.37 -10.79 -27.03
CA LEU A 375 -20.53 -9.70 -27.53
C LEU A 375 -21.26 -8.93 -28.64
N PRO A 376 -21.35 -7.59 -28.54
CA PRO A 376 -21.67 -6.75 -29.70
C PRO A 376 -20.63 -6.93 -30.82
N GLU A 377 -21.00 -6.65 -32.08
CA GLU A 377 -20.11 -6.84 -33.23
C GLU A 377 -18.83 -5.99 -33.13
N SER A 378 -18.93 -4.73 -32.70
CA SER A 378 -17.78 -3.84 -32.52
C SER A 378 -16.82 -4.35 -31.42
N ARG A 379 -17.38 -4.88 -30.33
CA ARG A 379 -16.64 -5.50 -29.22
C ARG A 379 -15.92 -6.77 -29.66
N TRP A 380 -16.60 -7.64 -30.40
CA TRP A 380 -15.99 -8.85 -30.97
C TRP A 380 -14.82 -8.51 -31.91
N LYS A 381 -14.98 -7.54 -32.82
CA LYS A 381 -13.88 -7.08 -33.70
C LYS A 381 -12.70 -6.51 -32.90
N PHE A 382 -12.98 -5.65 -31.92
CA PHE A 382 -11.96 -5.08 -31.04
C PHE A 382 -11.10 -6.17 -30.38
N LEU A 383 -11.72 -7.22 -29.83
CA LEU A 383 -11.01 -8.31 -29.17
C LEU A 383 -10.14 -9.15 -30.13
N LYS A 384 -10.51 -9.23 -31.42
CA LYS A 384 -9.73 -9.94 -32.45
C LYS A 384 -8.51 -9.15 -32.92
N GLU A 385 -8.50 -7.83 -32.71
CA GLU A 385 -7.43 -6.91 -33.11
C GLU A 385 -6.38 -6.68 -32.01
N PHE A 386 -6.07 -7.73 -31.24
CA PHE A 386 -5.06 -7.62 -30.18
C PHE A 386 -3.69 -7.20 -30.74
N PRO A 387 -2.98 -6.24 -30.10
CA PRO A 387 -1.75 -5.63 -30.65
C PRO A 387 -0.53 -6.54 -30.45
N TRP A 388 -0.44 -7.63 -31.21
CA TRP A 388 0.71 -8.56 -31.19
C TRP A 388 2.01 -7.94 -31.76
N ASP A 389 1.94 -6.76 -32.36
CA ASP A 389 3.06 -6.05 -32.97
C ASP A 389 3.96 -5.33 -31.94
N ARG A 390 3.47 -5.08 -30.70
CA ARG A 390 4.19 -4.37 -29.64
C ARG A 390 5.53 -5.03 -29.32
N ARG A 391 6.52 -4.22 -28.91
CA ARG A 391 7.88 -4.72 -28.64
C ARG A 391 7.94 -5.61 -27.41
N ILE A 392 7.13 -5.29 -26.40
CA ILE A 392 7.03 -6.04 -25.15
C ILE A 392 5.57 -6.41 -24.92
N ILE A 393 5.29 -7.69 -24.73
CA ILE A 393 3.94 -8.19 -24.46
C ILE A 393 3.99 -8.87 -23.09
N TYR A 394 3.27 -8.32 -22.13
CA TYR A 394 3.11 -8.90 -20.80
C TYR A 394 1.71 -9.51 -20.74
N HIS A 395 1.63 -10.83 -20.95
CA HIS A 395 0.37 -11.52 -21.18
C HIS A 395 0.01 -12.40 -19.99
N GLU A 396 -1.19 -12.25 -19.52
CA GLU A 396 -1.79 -13.02 -18.43
C GLU A 396 -2.30 -14.37 -18.95
N ALA A 397 -2.17 -15.45 -18.18
CA ALA A 397 -2.62 -16.78 -18.60
C ALA A 397 -3.45 -17.54 -17.55
N GLY A 398 -3.25 -17.28 -16.25
CA GLY A 398 -4.17 -17.63 -15.17
C GLY A 398 -4.65 -19.08 -15.16
N ILE A 399 -5.83 -19.28 -14.56
CA ILE A 399 -6.53 -20.58 -14.55
C ILE A 399 -7.73 -20.53 -15.51
N PRO A 400 -7.75 -21.33 -16.59
CA PRO A 400 -8.92 -21.45 -17.46
C PRO A 400 -10.18 -21.89 -16.68
N PRO A 401 -11.40 -21.47 -17.10
CA PRO A 401 -11.71 -20.83 -18.38
C PRO A 401 -11.73 -19.29 -18.33
N LEU A 402 -11.39 -18.67 -17.19
CA LEU A 402 -11.41 -17.20 -17.05
C LEU A 402 -10.26 -16.52 -17.79
N HIS A 403 -9.13 -17.22 -17.92
CA HIS A 403 -7.88 -16.66 -18.44
C HIS A 403 -7.42 -17.39 -19.71
N THR A 404 -6.55 -16.71 -20.46
CA THR A 404 -6.01 -17.23 -21.73
C THR A 404 -5.19 -18.49 -21.53
N ARG A 405 -5.55 -19.59 -22.18
CA ARG A 405 -4.75 -20.83 -22.10
C ARG A 405 -3.32 -20.58 -22.60
N VAL A 406 -2.33 -20.90 -21.78
CA VAL A 406 -0.91 -20.80 -22.17
C VAL A 406 -0.57 -21.67 -23.39
N SER A 407 -1.32 -22.75 -23.62
CA SER A 407 -1.19 -23.57 -24.83
C SER A 407 -1.58 -22.83 -26.11
N TYR A 408 -2.54 -21.91 -26.05
CA TYR A 408 -2.85 -21.01 -27.17
C TYR A 408 -1.70 -20.04 -27.42
N LEU A 409 -1.15 -19.41 -26.37
CA LEU A 409 0.03 -18.54 -26.52
C LEU A 409 1.23 -19.28 -27.12
N ALA A 410 1.43 -20.54 -26.75
CA ALA A 410 2.50 -21.39 -27.29
C ALA A 410 2.24 -21.86 -28.74
N SER A 411 1.03 -21.68 -29.25
CA SER A 411 0.68 -21.97 -30.66
C SER A 411 0.94 -20.78 -31.60
N LEU A 412 1.15 -19.58 -31.06
CA LEU A 412 1.43 -18.37 -31.83
C LEU A 412 2.77 -18.50 -32.60
N PRO A 413 2.98 -17.73 -33.68
CA PRO A 413 4.24 -17.68 -34.38
C PRO A 413 5.45 -17.43 -33.45
N PRO A 414 6.61 -18.08 -33.66
CA PRO A 414 7.77 -17.98 -32.77
C PRO A 414 8.26 -16.54 -32.51
N GLU A 415 8.17 -15.67 -33.51
CA GLU A 415 8.55 -14.25 -33.43
C GLU A 415 7.63 -13.43 -32.51
N ILE A 416 6.38 -13.87 -32.31
CA ILE A 416 5.46 -13.27 -31.34
C ILE A 416 5.77 -13.84 -29.96
N GLN A 417 5.96 -15.15 -29.84
CA GLN A 417 6.30 -15.81 -28.57
C GLN A 417 7.53 -15.19 -27.89
N GLU A 418 8.57 -14.84 -28.64
CA GLU A 418 9.80 -14.24 -28.10
C GLU A 418 9.58 -12.87 -27.42
N LYS A 419 8.50 -12.17 -27.79
CA LYS A 419 8.09 -10.89 -27.20
C LYS A 419 7.20 -11.05 -25.98
N ILE A 420 6.60 -12.23 -25.79
CA ILE A 420 5.65 -12.52 -24.72
C ILE A 420 6.40 -12.94 -23.45
N THR A 421 6.16 -12.18 -22.39
CA THR A 421 6.38 -12.63 -21.02
C THR A 421 5.03 -13.01 -20.44
N VAL A 422 4.86 -14.30 -20.14
CA VAL A 422 3.68 -14.85 -19.50
C VAL A 422 3.73 -14.56 -18.01
N TYR A 423 2.59 -14.17 -17.48
CA TYR A 423 2.38 -13.68 -16.14
C TYR A 423 1.06 -14.26 -15.58
N HIS A 424 0.89 -14.21 -14.25
CA HIS A 424 -0.24 -14.78 -13.52
C HIS A 424 -0.41 -16.30 -13.76
N ILE A 425 0.69 -17.07 -13.76
CA ILE A 425 0.65 -18.52 -14.01
C ILE A 425 1.65 -19.26 -13.13
N ALA A 426 1.28 -20.46 -12.65
CA ALA A 426 2.20 -21.34 -11.96
C ALA A 426 3.31 -21.82 -12.90
N ARG A 427 4.56 -21.86 -12.42
CA ARG A 427 5.71 -22.28 -13.23
C ARG A 427 5.52 -23.68 -13.85
N THR A 428 4.84 -24.58 -13.13
CA THR A 428 4.60 -25.97 -13.55
C THR A 428 3.74 -26.08 -14.80
N ASP A 429 2.98 -25.03 -15.12
CA ASP A 429 1.98 -25.06 -16.19
C ASP A 429 2.54 -24.50 -17.51
N MET A 430 3.78 -23.98 -17.49
CA MET A 430 4.46 -23.50 -18.68
C MET A 430 4.75 -24.65 -19.67
N PRO A 431 4.33 -24.53 -20.95
CA PRO A 431 4.55 -25.57 -21.94
C PRO A 431 6.05 -25.82 -22.20
N PRO A 432 6.53 -27.07 -22.24
CA PRO A 432 7.92 -27.35 -22.56
C PRO A 432 8.27 -26.98 -24.01
N GLY A 433 9.48 -26.47 -24.24
CA GLY A 433 9.99 -26.15 -25.58
C GLY A 433 9.40 -24.90 -26.24
N THR A 434 8.56 -24.15 -25.52
CA THR A 434 8.04 -22.85 -25.95
C THR A 434 9.12 -21.76 -25.97
N LYS A 435 8.93 -20.72 -26.79
CA LYS A 435 9.76 -19.50 -26.75
C LYS A 435 9.22 -18.43 -25.80
N LEU A 436 8.04 -18.66 -25.22
CA LEU A 436 7.45 -17.80 -24.19
C LEU A 436 8.40 -17.67 -22.99
N LYS A 437 8.48 -16.46 -22.43
CA LYS A 437 9.22 -16.21 -21.19
C LYS A 437 8.24 -16.25 -20.01
N LEU A 438 8.66 -16.78 -18.87
CA LEU A 438 7.89 -16.68 -17.63
C LEU A 438 8.39 -15.47 -16.83
N ALA A 439 7.46 -14.64 -16.33
CA ALA A 439 7.77 -13.60 -15.37
C ALA A 439 8.43 -14.19 -14.11
N ARG A 440 9.46 -13.53 -13.57
CA ARG A 440 10.20 -14.02 -12.40
C ARG A 440 10.16 -13.01 -11.28
N PHE A 441 9.67 -13.43 -10.12
CA PHE A 441 9.68 -12.64 -8.90
C PHE A 441 11.08 -12.09 -8.60
N GLY A 442 11.15 -10.86 -8.12
CA GLY A 442 12.36 -10.31 -7.53
C GLY A 442 12.95 -9.13 -8.30
N ILE A 443 13.56 -8.20 -7.56
CA ILE A 443 14.20 -7.00 -8.11
C ILE A 443 15.42 -7.34 -8.97
N GLU A 444 16.10 -8.44 -8.65
CA GLU A 444 17.21 -9.02 -9.39
C GLU A 444 16.82 -9.57 -10.76
N ASN A 445 15.53 -9.87 -10.96
CA ASN A 445 14.98 -10.35 -12.23
C ASN A 445 14.31 -9.24 -13.04
N THR A 446 14.55 -7.97 -12.67
CA THR A 446 14.05 -6.82 -13.44
C THR A 446 14.49 -6.92 -14.89
N VAL A 447 13.53 -6.79 -15.80
CA VAL A 447 13.79 -6.72 -17.24
C VAL A 447 14.16 -5.29 -17.58
N TYR A 448 15.26 -5.10 -18.31
CA TYR A 448 15.77 -3.81 -18.76
C TYR A 448 15.76 -3.73 -20.29
N PRO A 449 14.64 -3.32 -20.90
CA PRO A 449 14.60 -3.12 -22.35
C PRO A 449 15.60 -2.04 -22.78
N GLU A 450 16.27 -2.27 -23.90
CA GLU A 450 17.10 -1.22 -24.53
C GLU A 450 16.19 -0.06 -24.95
N ILE A 451 16.55 1.17 -24.60
CA ILE A 451 15.72 2.34 -24.84
C ILE A 451 16.58 3.56 -25.15
N THR A 452 16.08 4.40 -26.05
CA THR A 452 16.70 5.68 -26.37
C THR A 452 16.43 6.69 -25.25
N PRO A 453 17.47 7.28 -24.61
CA PRO A 453 17.28 8.32 -23.61
C PRO A 453 16.54 9.56 -24.14
N PRO A 454 15.60 10.15 -23.39
CA PRO A 454 15.05 11.46 -23.68
C PRO A 454 16.15 12.52 -23.76
N LYS A 455 16.00 13.48 -24.68
CA LYS A 455 16.98 14.56 -24.93
C LYS A 455 17.41 15.34 -23.67
N HIS A 456 16.51 15.51 -22.70
CA HIS A 456 16.72 16.32 -21.49
C HIS A 456 16.67 15.49 -20.20
N MET A 457 17.02 14.19 -20.27
CA MET A 457 16.97 13.24 -19.15
C MET A 457 17.67 13.76 -17.89
N GLU A 458 18.88 14.32 -17.98
CA GLU A 458 19.62 14.78 -16.80
C GLU A 458 18.88 15.89 -16.05
N ALA A 459 18.38 16.90 -16.77
CA ALA A 459 17.58 17.97 -16.19
C ALA A 459 16.27 17.44 -15.61
N TYR A 460 15.61 16.49 -16.29
CA TYR A 460 14.41 15.83 -15.79
C TYR A 460 14.67 15.15 -14.44
N ASN A 461 15.75 14.36 -14.34
CA ASN A 461 16.11 13.63 -13.13
C ASN A 461 16.42 14.57 -11.95
N LEU A 462 17.13 15.67 -12.20
CA LEU A 462 17.41 16.68 -11.17
C LEU A 462 16.13 17.37 -10.67
N LEU A 463 15.21 17.68 -11.59
CA LEU A 463 13.92 18.28 -11.24
C LEU A 463 12.99 17.30 -10.52
N ASP A 464 13.02 16.02 -10.88
CA ASP A 464 12.29 14.97 -10.18
C ASP A 464 12.79 14.84 -8.73
N ILE A 465 14.11 14.72 -8.52
CA ILE A 465 14.71 14.72 -7.17
C ILE A 465 14.28 15.98 -6.39
N LEU A 466 14.40 17.16 -7.00
CA LEU A 466 14.00 18.43 -6.37
C LEU A 466 12.54 18.41 -5.92
N SER A 467 11.64 17.84 -6.73
CA SER A 467 10.22 17.76 -6.42
C SER A 467 9.89 16.81 -5.25
N GLN A 468 10.76 15.83 -4.98
CA GLN A 468 10.61 14.88 -3.89
C GLN A 468 11.17 15.40 -2.55
N ILE A 469 11.94 16.48 -2.55
CA ILE A 469 12.50 17.06 -1.33
C ILE A 469 11.47 17.96 -0.64
N ASP A 470 10.98 17.53 0.51
CA ASP A 470 9.93 18.20 1.30
C ASP A 470 10.24 19.66 1.66
N ILE A 471 11.48 19.99 2.04
CA ILE A 471 11.84 21.37 2.38
C ILE A 471 11.79 22.35 1.21
N PHE A 472 11.86 21.84 -0.02
CA PHE A 472 11.72 22.63 -1.23
C PHE A 472 10.30 22.57 -1.80
N SER A 473 9.38 21.89 -1.12
CA SER A 473 7.97 21.85 -1.49
C SER A 473 7.40 23.28 -1.58
N GLY A 474 6.79 23.61 -2.72
CA GLY A 474 6.23 24.93 -2.99
C GLY A 474 7.21 25.96 -3.56
N PHE A 475 8.47 25.58 -3.83
CA PHE A 475 9.39 26.44 -4.56
C PHE A 475 8.87 26.69 -5.98
N PRO A 476 8.89 27.95 -6.48
CA PRO A 476 8.42 28.26 -7.82
C PRO A 476 9.44 27.80 -8.89
N ILE A 477 9.01 27.81 -10.16
CA ILE A 477 9.84 27.31 -11.28
C ILE A 477 11.16 28.08 -11.43
N GLU A 478 11.22 29.35 -11.02
CA GLU A 478 12.44 30.15 -11.00
C GLU A 478 13.49 29.55 -10.07
N LYS A 479 13.06 28.99 -8.93
CA LYS A 479 13.97 28.27 -8.02
C LYS A 479 14.40 26.95 -8.61
N ALA A 480 13.53 26.23 -9.31
CA ALA A 480 13.95 25.03 -10.04
C ALA A 480 15.04 25.33 -11.08
N LYS A 481 14.92 26.45 -11.81
CA LYS A 481 15.98 26.93 -12.73
C LYS A 481 17.28 27.28 -12.00
N GLU A 482 17.18 27.98 -10.87
CA GLU A 482 18.36 28.30 -10.04
C GLU A 482 19.05 27.02 -9.54
N PHE A 483 18.28 26.03 -9.08
CA PHE A 483 18.77 24.73 -8.62
C PHE A 483 19.62 24.03 -9.68
N LEU A 484 19.14 23.96 -10.93
CA LEU A 484 19.87 23.36 -12.05
C LEU A 484 21.23 24.01 -12.33
N LEU A 485 21.43 25.28 -11.94
CA LEU A 485 22.69 26.00 -12.14
C LEU A 485 23.68 25.86 -10.97
N ILE A 486 23.20 25.54 -9.77
CA ILE A 486 24.02 25.55 -8.55
C ILE A 486 24.35 24.17 -8.00
N VAL A 487 23.57 23.15 -8.36
CA VAL A 487 23.72 21.78 -7.88
C VAL A 487 24.93 21.10 -8.53
N ARG A 488 25.60 20.22 -7.77
CA ARG A 488 26.71 19.38 -8.26
C ARG A 488 26.55 17.95 -7.77
N ASP A 489 26.92 16.98 -8.58
CA ASP A 489 26.99 15.58 -8.15
C ASP A 489 28.33 15.28 -7.45
N GLU A 490 28.26 14.60 -6.32
CA GLU A 490 29.42 14.07 -5.61
C GLU A 490 29.20 12.59 -5.30
N LYS A 491 30.22 11.77 -5.54
CA LYS A 491 30.16 10.31 -5.40
C LYS A 491 31.04 9.88 -4.24
N TYR A 492 30.48 9.07 -3.36
CA TYR A 492 31.13 8.53 -2.18
C TYR A 492 31.05 7.01 -2.24
N LYS A 493 32.15 6.34 -1.90
CA LYS A 493 32.19 4.89 -1.75
C LYS A 493 31.69 4.48 -0.39
N ARG A 494 31.16 3.26 -0.29
CA ARG A 494 30.82 2.65 1.00
C ARG A 494 31.97 2.80 1.99
N GLY A 495 31.65 3.34 3.16
CA GLY A 495 32.60 3.57 4.26
C GLY A 495 33.22 4.97 4.26
N ASP A 496 33.10 5.74 3.18
CA ASP A 496 33.63 7.11 3.12
C ASP A 496 32.96 8.00 4.17
N GLN A 497 33.76 8.82 4.83
CA GLN A 497 33.26 9.86 5.72
C GLN A 497 32.90 11.10 4.90
N ILE A 498 31.59 11.37 4.79
CA ILE A 498 31.05 12.51 4.03
C ILE A 498 31.16 13.79 4.85
N ILE A 499 30.80 13.71 6.14
CA ILE A 499 30.90 14.83 7.08
C ILE A 499 31.69 14.38 8.31
N LYS A 500 32.63 15.23 8.73
CA LYS A 500 33.33 15.09 10.00
C LYS A 500 32.78 16.04 11.06
N LYS A 501 32.40 15.52 12.22
CA LYS A 501 31.92 16.31 13.35
C LYS A 501 32.92 17.39 13.76
N GLY A 502 32.42 18.55 14.15
CA GLY A 502 33.21 19.69 14.61
C GLY A 502 33.88 20.50 13.49
N THR A 503 33.78 20.07 12.22
CA THR A 503 34.26 20.86 11.08
C THR A 503 33.28 21.99 10.72
N PRO A 504 33.70 23.06 10.04
CA PRO A 504 32.79 24.09 9.53
C PRO A 504 31.79 23.53 8.50
N GLY A 505 30.56 24.05 8.49
CA GLY A 505 29.59 23.74 7.45
C GLY A 505 29.91 24.41 6.12
N ASP A 506 30.12 23.63 5.07
CA ASP A 506 30.56 24.08 3.74
C ASP A 506 29.53 23.82 2.62
N LYS A 507 28.76 22.73 2.71
CA LYS A 507 27.76 22.31 1.71
C LYS A 507 26.49 21.76 2.34
N PHE A 508 25.40 21.85 1.58
CA PHE A 508 24.14 21.13 1.79
C PHE A 508 24.14 19.88 0.92
N TYR A 509 23.58 18.77 1.40
CA TYR A 509 23.59 17.47 0.72
C TYR A 509 22.18 16.94 0.56
N ILE A 510 21.87 16.44 -0.64
CA ILE A 510 20.65 15.68 -0.96
C ILE A 510 21.08 14.32 -1.48
N ILE A 511 20.50 13.24 -0.97
CA ILE A 511 20.85 11.88 -1.37
C ILE A 511 20.08 11.55 -2.66
N ALA A 512 20.77 11.52 -3.80
CA ALA A 512 20.20 11.10 -5.08
C ALA A 512 20.15 9.58 -5.24
N SER A 513 21.12 8.86 -4.66
CA SER A 513 21.08 7.41 -4.49
C SER A 513 22.01 6.99 -3.34
N GLY A 514 21.74 5.86 -2.71
CA GLY A 514 22.56 5.36 -1.61
C GLY A 514 21.93 5.59 -0.25
N ASN A 515 22.59 5.09 0.81
CA ASN A 515 22.23 5.31 2.20
C ASN A 515 23.43 5.87 2.98
N VAL A 516 23.15 6.74 3.94
CA VAL A 516 24.14 7.28 4.89
C VAL A 516 23.72 6.97 6.32
N LYS A 517 24.70 6.81 7.20
CA LYS A 517 24.50 6.69 8.65
C LYS A 517 25.11 7.87 9.38
N PHE A 518 24.49 8.26 10.49
CA PHE A 518 24.95 9.33 11.36
C PHE A 518 25.54 8.74 12.65
N GLU A 519 26.64 9.32 13.12
CA GLU A 519 27.29 8.93 14.39
C GLU A 519 27.62 10.17 15.24
N GLY A 520 27.52 10.03 16.56
CA GLY A 520 27.98 11.06 17.51
C GLY A 520 26.99 12.21 17.73
N LEU A 521 25.69 11.98 17.53
CA LEU A 521 24.64 12.93 17.93
C LEU A 521 24.53 12.95 19.47
N LEU A 522 24.26 14.12 20.05
CA LEU A 522 24.05 14.26 21.49
C LEU A 522 22.83 13.42 21.90
N GLY A 523 23.03 12.43 22.78
CA GLY A 523 21.97 11.49 23.21
C GLY A 523 22.15 10.05 22.74
N ASP A 524 23.19 9.74 21.96
CA ASP A 524 23.62 8.35 21.70
C ASP A 524 24.13 7.71 23.01
N SER A 525 23.22 7.13 23.80
CA SER A 525 23.59 5.97 24.61
C SER A 525 23.83 4.79 23.66
N ASP A 526 24.52 3.74 24.10
CA ASP A 526 24.73 2.48 23.33
C ASP A 526 23.42 1.77 22.87
N ILE A 527 22.26 2.36 23.17
CA ILE A 527 20.90 1.83 22.95
C ILE A 527 20.11 2.68 21.93
N ALA A 528 20.57 3.88 21.56
CA ALA A 528 19.86 4.72 20.58
C ALA A 528 19.98 4.14 19.15
N PRO A 529 18.89 4.05 18.38
CA PRO A 529 18.96 3.55 17.01
C PRO A 529 19.79 4.49 16.12
N ILE A 530 20.79 3.94 15.44
CA ILE A 530 21.60 4.66 14.45
C ILE A 530 20.67 5.31 13.44
N LYS A 531 20.72 6.65 13.36
CA LYS A 531 19.95 7.41 12.40
C LYS A 531 20.50 7.17 11.00
N ARG A 532 19.62 6.77 10.09
CA ARG A 532 19.94 6.46 8.68
C ARG A 532 19.07 7.31 7.78
N TYR A 533 19.68 7.82 6.71
CA TYR A 533 18.98 8.52 5.63
C TYR A 533 19.28 7.86 4.28
N GLY A 534 18.30 7.83 3.40
CA GLY A 534 18.38 7.28 2.05
C GLY A 534 17.94 8.29 0.98
N GLN A 535 17.68 7.79 -0.22
CA GLN A 535 17.27 8.60 -1.37
C GLN A 535 16.09 9.54 -1.04
N TYR A 536 16.16 10.77 -1.57
CA TYR A 536 15.23 11.89 -1.31
C TYR A 536 15.29 12.49 0.09
N GLU A 537 16.20 12.05 0.95
CA GLU A 537 16.52 12.74 2.20
C GLU A 537 17.73 13.65 2.03
N TYR A 538 17.87 14.61 2.94
CA TYR A 538 18.90 15.64 2.88
C TYR A 538 19.55 15.82 4.26
N PHE A 539 20.74 16.42 4.28
CA PHE A 539 21.46 16.71 5.52
C PHE A 539 22.48 17.84 5.38
N GLY A 540 22.98 18.29 6.54
CA GLY A 540 24.03 19.31 6.63
C GLY A 540 23.50 20.74 6.66
N GLU A 541 22.18 20.92 6.71
CA GLU A 541 21.47 22.20 6.68
C GLU A 541 21.73 23.07 7.92
N ALA A 542 21.79 22.47 9.12
CA ALA A 542 21.87 23.20 10.38
C ALA A 542 23.12 24.07 10.48
N SER A 543 24.30 23.51 10.14
CA SER A 543 25.58 24.23 10.16
C SER A 543 25.65 25.38 9.17
N LEU A 544 24.87 25.34 8.07
CA LEU A 544 24.90 26.41 7.07
C LEU A 544 24.07 27.61 7.52
N VAL A 545 22.92 27.35 8.12
CA VAL A 545 21.95 28.39 8.49
C VAL A 545 22.31 29.06 9.81
N LEU A 546 22.85 28.29 10.77
CA LEU A 546 23.22 28.76 12.12
C LEU A 546 24.69 29.15 12.27
N ASP A 547 25.50 28.89 11.24
CA ASP A 547 26.95 29.10 11.29
C ASP A 547 27.65 28.35 12.44
N LEU A 548 27.14 27.14 12.74
CA LEU A 548 27.68 26.24 13.76
C LEU A 548 28.54 25.13 13.12
N PRO A 549 29.48 24.53 13.87
CA PRO A 549 30.18 23.33 13.43
C PRO A 549 29.22 22.16 13.13
N ARG A 550 29.66 21.22 12.30
CA ARG A 550 28.94 19.97 12.01
C ARG A 550 28.66 19.20 13.31
N ALA A 551 27.39 18.90 13.56
CA ALA A 551 26.94 18.32 14.83
C ALA A 551 27.26 16.82 14.97
N ALA A 552 27.41 16.10 13.85
CA ALA A 552 27.60 14.66 13.80
C ALA A 552 28.54 14.27 12.65
N ASP A 553 29.10 13.07 12.75
CA ASP A 553 29.76 12.40 11.64
C ASP A 553 28.71 11.77 10.73
N VAL A 554 28.97 11.78 9.42
CA VAL A 554 28.11 11.14 8.42
C VAL A 554 28.97 10.25 7.54
N PHE A 555 28.59 8.98 7.44
CA PHE A 555 29.31 7.98 6.65
C PHE A 555 28.40 7.39 5.59
N ALA A 556 28.97 7.11 4.42
CA ALA A 556 28.31 6.35 3.37
C ALA A 556 28.14 4.88 3.83
N GLU A 557 26.90 4.42 4.03
CA GLU A 557 26.62 3.01 4.40
C GLU A 557 26.63 2.10 3.16
N THR A 558 26.41 2.69 1.99
CA THR A 558 26.47 2.11 0.64
C THR A 558 27.31 3.01 -0.26
N ASP A 559 27.48 2.68 -1.54
CA ASP A 559 27.88 3.71 -2.50
C ASP A 559 26.77 4.78 -2.55
N VAL A 560 27.18 6.06 -2.52
CA VAL A 560 26.28 7.21 -2.42
C VAL A 560 26.56 8.18 -3.56
N VAL A 561 25.50 8.66 -4.19
CA VAL A 561 25.51 9.83 -5.07
C VAL A 561 24.74 10.92 -4.34
N ALA A 562 25.42 12.00 -4.00
CA ALA A 562 24.83 13.16 -3.34
C ALA A 562 24.81 14.34 -4.30
N LEU A 563 23.66 15.03 -4.38
CA LEU A 563 23.60 16.36 -4.95
C LEU A 563 24.00 17.37 -3.88
N THR A 564 24.97 18.22 -4.17
CA THR A 564 25.53 19.18 -3.22
C THR A 564 25.32 20.61 -3.67
N ILE A 565 25.11 21.49 -2.69
CA ILE A 565 25.02 22.95 -2.90
C ILE A 565 25.95 23.63 -1.89
N GLU A 566 26.94 24.38 -2.40
CA GLU A 566 27.87 25.17 -1.57
C GLU A 566 27.12 26.17 -0.68
N LYS A 567 27.60 26.41 0.55
CA LYS A 567 26.95 27.25 1.57
C LYS A 567 26.43 28.58 1.03
N ASN A 568 27.27 29.35 0.34
CA ASN A 568 26.89 30.67 -0.17
C ASN A 568 25.76 30.58 -1.21
N LYS A 569 25.82 29.58 -2.09
CA LYS A 569 24.78 29.31 -3.09
C LYS A 569 23.50 28.82 -2.44
N PHE A 570 23.59 27.96 -1.42
CA PHE A 570 22.42 27.47 -0.67
C PHE A 570 21.72 28.63 0.06
N LEU A 571 22.47 29.48 0.76
CA LEU A 571 21.90 30.65 1.45
C LEU A 571 21.25 31.65 0.48
N GLN A 572 21.82 31.80 -0.72
CA GLN A 572 21.21 32.58 -1.80
C GLN A 572 19.95 31.89 -2.35
N PHE A 573 20.01 30.58 -2.55
CA PHE A 573 18.92 29.75 -3.08
C PHE A 573 17.68 29.80 -2.19
N ILE A 574 17.85 29.78 -0.86
CA ILE A 574 16.73 29.87 0.08
C ILE A 574 16.34 31.31 0.42
N ARG A 575 17.04 32.32 -0.13
CA ARG A 575 16.73 33.73 0.13
C ARG A 575 15.33 34.06 -0.38
N ASN A 576 14.61 34.91 0.36
CA ASN A 576 13.22 35.29 0.09
C ASN A 576 12.23 34.11 0.16
N THR A 577 12.58 33.08 0.94
CA THR A 577 11.68 31.98 1.32
C THR A 577 11.65 31.87 2.85
N ASP A 578 10.63 31.21 3.39
CA ASP A 578 10.55 30.93 4.84
C ASP A 578 11.50 29.81 5.29
N LEU A 579 12.18 29.14 4.36
CA LEU A 579 12.97 27.95 4.64
C LEU A 579 14.10 28.21 5.62
N ARG A 580 14.78 29.36 5.54
CA ARG A 580 15.84 29.69 6.50
C ARG A 580 15.32 29.69 7.94
N GLN A 581 14.17 30.32 8.17
CA GLN A 581 13.56 30.38 9.50
C GLN A 581 13.05 29.00 9.96
N ASN A 582 12.47 28.24 9.03
CA ASN A 582 12.01 26.87 9.30
C ASN A 582 13.17 25.94 9.70
N LEU A 583 14.35 26.06 9.07
CA LEU A 583 15.53 25.30 9.42
C LEU A 583 16.11 25.68 10.79
N ILE A 584 16.08 26.96 11.16
CA ILE A 584 16.46 27.41 12.52
C ILE A 584 15.54 26.78 13.56
N ARG A 585 14.22 26.82 13.32
CA ARG A 585 13.23 26.19 14.19
C ARG A 585 13.44 24.68 14.29
N LEU A 586 13.61 24.00 13.16
CA LEU A 586 13.87 22.57 13.11
C LEU A 586 15.05 22.17 14.00
N ASN A 587 16.16 22.92 13.97
CA ASN A 587 17.29 22.60 14.83
C ASN A 587 16.95 22.76 16.32
N SER A 588 16.24 23.84 16.70
CA SER A 588 15.82 24.04 18.09
C SER A 588 14.90 22.92 18.61
N ILE A 589 14.07 22.34 17.73
CA ILE A 589 13.23 21.18 18.06
C ILE A 589 14.10 19.93 18.22
N ARG A 590 15.05 19.68 17.33
CA ARG A 590 15.95 18.52 17.42
C ARG A 590 16.83 18.54 18.67
N ASP A 591 17.34 19.71 19.07
CA ASP A 591 18.09 19.90 20.32
C ASP A 591 17.26 19.57 21.58
N SER A 592 15.94 19.50 21.45
CA SER A 592 15.02 19.16 22.54
C SER A 592 14.72 17.67 22.69
N ASN A 593 15.44 16.78 21.99
CA ASN A 593 15.22 15.32 21.95
C ASN A 593 13.86 14.91 21.34
N SER A 594 13.30 15.73 20.44
CA SER A 594 12.05 15.46 19.71
C SER A 594 11.99 14.07 19.10
N TRP A 595 13.09 13.65 18.47
CA TRP A 595 13.19 12.35 17.79
C TRP A 595 12.92 11.18 18.73
N LYS A 596 13.53 11.19 19.92
CA LYS A 596 13.33 10.15 20.94
C LYS A 596 11.88 10.17 21.44
N THR A 597 11.35 11.35 21.77
CA THR A 597 9.96 11.51 22.21
C THR A 597 8.96 10.94 21.20
N LEU A 598 9.20 11.15 19.90
CA LEU A 598 8.34 10.64 18.83
C LEU A 598 8.46 9.13 18.65
N LEU A 599 9.67 8.57 18.72
CA LEU A 599 9.86 7.12 18.58
C LEU A 599 9.35 6.32 19.78
N ASP A 600 9.38 6.89 20.98
CA ASP A 600 8.84 6.29 22.20
C ASP A 600 7.31 6.45 22.29
N SER A 601 6.71 7.32 21.46
CA SER A 601 5.27 7.56 21.42
C SER A 601 4.48 6.36 20.90
N ARG A 602 3.35 6.04 21.54
CA ARG A 602 2.41 5.01 21.04
C ARG A 602 1.78 5.38 19.69
N HIS A 603 1.64 6.66 19.39
CA HIS A 603 0.95 7.16 18.20
C HIS A 603 1.90 7.39 17.01
N PHE A 604 3.16 7.73 17.31
CA PHE A 604 4.17 8.09 16.31
C PHE A 604 5.29 7.05 16.18
N LYS A 605 5.24 5.96 16.95
CA LYS A 605 6.08 4.79 16.69
C LYS A 605 5.82 4.26 15.29
N GLY A 606 6.89 3.99 14.56
CA GLY A 606 6.83 3.51 13.17
C GLY A 606 6.74 4.62 12.12
N LEU A 607 6.77 5.91 12.52
CA LEU A 607 7.07 6.98 11.56
C LEU A 607 8.46 6.77 10.96
N THR A 608 8.60 7.09 9.69
CA THR A 608 9.91 7.07 9.04
C THR A 608 10.68 8.34 9.31
N SER A 609 11.99 8.31 9.05
CA SER A 609 12.88 9.45 9.22
C SER A 609 12.36 10.74 8.56
N HIS A 610 11.72 10.59 7.41
CA HIS A 610 11.10 11.68 6.68
C HIS A 610 9.83 12.20 7.36
N GLN A 611 8.92 11.31 7.76
CA GLN A 611 7.69 11.72 8.45
C GLN A 611 7.99 12.41 9.79
N VAL A 612 8.99 11.91 10.52
CA VAL A 612 9.51 12.56 11.73
C VAL A 612 10.01 13.96 11.40
N THR A 613 10.84 14.11 10.37
CA THR A 613 11.38 15.43 9.96
C THR A 613 10.27 16.41 9.58
N GLN A 614 9.27 15.97 8.79
CA GLN A 614 8.11 16.79 8.43
C GLN A 614 7.32 17.25 9.67
N LEU A 615 7.17 16.37 10.67
CA LEU A 615 6.47 16.70 11.90
C LEU A 615 7.30 17.68 12.76
N GLU A 616 8.61 17.45 12.92
CA GLU A 616 9.52 18.38 13.61
C GLU A 616 9.50 19.79 13.01
N MET A 617 9.36 19.89 11.68
CA MET A 617 9.29 21.18 10.99
C MET A 617 8.09 22.03 11.40
N ILE A 618 6.98 21.43 11.86
CA ILE A 618 5.75 22.15 12.24
C ILE A 618 5.52 22.23 13.75
N MET A 619 6.40 21.63 14.55
CA MET A 619 6.36 21.70 16.01
C MET A 619 6.92 23.01 16.55
N ARG A 620 6.39 23.42 17.70
CA ARG A 620 6.90 24.52 18.52
C ARG A 620 7.02 24.05 19.97
N LEU A 621 8.16 24.35 20.61
CA LEU A 621 8.33 24.03 22.03
C LEU A 621 7.51 25.00 22.89
N SER A 622 6.72 24.48 23.81
CA SER A 622 5.94 25.27 24.76
C SER A 622 5.99 24.66 26.16
N LYS A 623 5.68 25.48 27.18
CA LYS A 623 5.60 25.08 28.58
C LYS A 623 4.31 25.58 29.19
N VAL A 624 3.68 24.74 30.00
CA VAL A 624 2.46 25.09 30.73
C VAL A 624 2.60 24.73 32.20
N ASN A 625 1.93 25.50 33.06
CA ASN A 625 1.93 25.28 34.49
C ASN A 625 0.93 24.18 34.87
N LYS A 626 1.12 23.59 36.05
CA LYS A 626 0.11 22.73 36.66
C LYS A 626 -1.24 23.47 36.72
N GLY A 627 -2.30 22.76 36.34
CA GLY A 627 -3.67 23.26 36.31
C GLY A 627 -4.08 23.91 34.99
N SER A 628 -3.13 24.19 34.07
CA SER A 628 -3.45 24.74 32.75
C SER A 628 -4.33 23.78 31.95
N VAL A 629 -5.44 24.30 31.42
CA VAL A 629 -6.31 23.59 30.48
C VAL A 629 -5.75 23.79 29.07
N LEU A 630 -5.36 22.69 28.42
CA LEU A 630 -4.81 22.70 27.06
C LEU A 630 -5.93 22.77 26.02
N ILE A 631 -6.98 21.97 26.23
CA ILE A 631 -8.17 21.89 25.39
C ILE A 631 -9.34 21.66 26.34
N ALA A 632 -10.37 22.48 26.28
CA ALA A 632 -11.57 22.33 27.10
C ALA A 632 -12.65 21.50 26.38
N GLU A 633 -13.47 20.78 27.15
CA GLU A 633 -14.67 20.13 26.61
C GLU A 633 -15.56 21.17 25.91
N LYS A 634 -16.10 20.82 24.74
CA LYS A 634 -16.89 21.68 23.85
C LYS A 634 -16.14 22.86 23.23
N ALA A 635 -14.82 22.96 23.41
CA ALA A 635 -14.00 23.93 22.68
C ALA A 635 -13.54 23.37 21.33
N PHE A 636 -13.31 24.24 20.36
CA PHE A 636 -12.64 23.86 19.11
C PHE A 636 -11.14 23.67 19.35
N TYR A 637 -10.54 22.79 18.55
CA TYR A 637 -9.09 22.58 18.54
C TYR A 637 -8.41 23.68 17.72
N HIS A 638 -7.58 24.49 18.38
CA HIS A 638 -6.70 25.44 17.69
C HIS A 638 -5.28 24.88 17.54
N GLU A 639 -4.87 24.05 18.50
CA GLU A 639 -3.59 23.36 18.52
C GLU A 639 -3.78 21.91 18.99
N ALA A 640 -2.83 21.07 18.62
CA ALA A 640 -2.59 19.77 19.22
C ALA A 640 -1.23 19.77 19.92
N TYR A 641 -1.04 18.83 20.84
CA TYR A 641 0.21 18.75 21.59
C TYR A 641 0.77 17.34 21.65
N ILE A 642 2.09 17.25 21.75
CA ILE A 642 2.80 16.01 22.09
C ILE A 642 3.55 16.28 23.38
N ILE A 643 3.33 15.43 24.39
CA ILE A 643 3.93 15.62 25.71
C ILE A 643 5.42 15.27 25.61
N ARG A 644 6.28 16.24 25.89
CA ARG A 644 7.73 16.01 25.97
C ARG A 644 8.12 15.51 27.35
N HIS A 645 7.63 16.20 28.38
CA HIS A 645 7.83 15.85 29.77
C HIS A 645 6.66 16.37 30.61
N GLY A 646 6.01 15.50 31.36
CA GLY A 646 4.97 15.88 32.33
C GLY A 646 3.73 14.99 32.28
N LYS A 647 2.63 15.47 32.87
CA LYS A 647 1.38 14.70 32.98
C LYS A 647 0.17 15.53 32.59
N VAL A 648 -0.69 14.98 31.75
CA VAL A 648 -1.96 15.58 31.34
C VAL A 648 -3.09 14.61 31.62
N SER A 649 -4.07 15.01 32.42
CA SER A 649 -5.30 14.23 32.64
C SER A 649 -6.32 14.52 31.55
N VAL A 650 -7.05 13.48 31.14
CA VAL A 650 -8.20 13.59 30.24
C VAL A 650 -9.48 13.43 31.07
N TYR A 651 -10.37 14.41 30.97
CA TYR A 651 -11.66 14.44 31.66
C TYR A 651 -12.82 14.43 30.66
N GLN A 652 -13.93 13.78 31.02
CA GLN A 652 -15.20 13.88 30.31
C GLN A 652 -16.32 14.09 31.31
N HIS A 653 -17.16 15.10 31.13
CA HIS A 653 -18.22 15.46 32.09
C HIS A 653 -17.70 15.57 33.53
N GLY A 654 -16.47 16.08 33.70
CA GLY A 654 -15.80 16.24 35.01
C GLY A 654 -15.19 14.97 35.61
N LYS A 655 -15.36 13.79 34.99
CA LYS A 655 -14.74 12.53 35.44
C LYS A 655 -13.40 12.31 34.74
N LYS A 656 -12.33 12.04 35.50
CA LYS A 656 -11.02 11.64 34.96
C LYS A 656 -11.16 10.27 34.28
N LEU A 657 -10.82 10.19 33.00
CA LEU A 657 -10.85 8.98 32.19
C LEU A 657 -9.46 8.36 32.04
N ALA A 658 -8.45 9.19 31.82
CA ALA A 658 -7.09 8.75 31.53
C ALA A 658 -6.05 9.75 32.02
N GLU A 659 -4.80 9.30 32.06
CA GLU A 659 -3.60 10.12 32.27
C GLU A 659 -2.64 9.87 31.11
N LEU A 660 -2.21 10.96 30.47
CA LEU A 660 -1.25 11.00 29.37
C LEU A 660 0.11 11.44 29.91
N THR A 661 1.16 10.85 29.37
CA THR A 661 2.55 11.01 29.80
C THR A 661 3.46 11.27 28.61
N ASP A 662 4.77 11.36 28.83
CA ASP A 662 5.80 11.59 27.81
C ASP A 662 5.57 10.73 26.55
N GLY A 663 5.59 11.39 25.39
CA GLY A 663 5.30 10.81 24.08
C GLY A 663 3.81 10.77 23.70
N ASP A 664 2.88 10.90 24.64
CA ASP A 664 1.46 10.83 24.34
C ASP A 664 0.95 12.08 23.60
N PHE A 665 -0.04 11.87 22.74
CA PHE A 665 -0.70 12.90 21.95
C PHE A 665 -1.91 13.49 22.70
N VAL A 666 -2.02 14.81 22.69
CA VAL A 666 -3.11 15.59 23.30
C VAL A 666 -3.91 16.24 22.18
N GLY A 667 -5.10 15.70 21.90
CA GLY A 667 -6.01 16.17 20.87
C GLY A 667 -6.76 15.01 20.21
N GLU A 668 -7.63 15.30 19.24
CA GLU A 668 -8.36 14.29 18.46
C GLU A 668 -8.27 14.63 16.96
N ILE A 669 -7.54 13.84 16.18
CA ILE A 669 -7.26 14.13 14.76
C ILE A 669 -8.54 14.19 13.93
N TYR A 670 -9.46 13.25 14.13
CA TYR A 670 -10.73 13.25 13.44
C TYR A 670 -11.51 14.54 13.74
N ALA A 671 -11.65 14.91 15.01
CA ALA A 671 -12.35 16.12 15.42
C ALA A 671 -11.68 17.38 14.84
N MET A 672 -10.35 17.46 14.88
CA MET A 672 -9.59 18.54 14.24
C MET A 672 -9.86 18.63 12.74
N SER A 673 -9.79 17.50 12.03
CA SER A 673 -9.98 17.43 10.57
C SER A 673 -11.39 17.82 10.14
N LYS A 674 -12.40 17.48 10.97
CA LYS A 674 -13.81 17.79 10.73
C LYS A 674 -14.27 19.10 11.35
N LYS A 675 -13.38 19.85 12.01
CA LYS A 675 -13.69 21.07 12.77
C LYS A 675 -14.81 20.84 13.78
N LEU A 676 -14.76 19.72 14.49
CA LEU A 676 -15.64 19.41 15.61
C LEU A 676 -15.05 19.97 16.91
N VAL A 677 -15.91 20.08 17.92
CA VAL A 677 -15.50 20.45 19.27
C VAL A 677 -15.00 19.22 20.05
N SER A 678 -14.18 19.45 21.08
CA SER A 678 -13.65 18.39 21.92
C SER A 678 -14.73 17.75 22.79
N ASN A 679 -14.73 16.42 22.87
CA ASN A 679 -15.54 15.69 23.84
C ASN A 679 -14.85 15.59 25.22
N TYR A 680 -13.63 16.10 25.34
CA TYR A 680 -12.80 15.96 26.52
C TYR A 680 -12.17 17.28 26.95
N THR A 681 -11.89 17.41 28.25
CA THR A 681 -10.96 18.42 28.77
C THR A 681 -9.60 17.78 29.02
N PHE A 682 -8.56 18.38 28.47
CA PHE A 682 -7.17 17.99 28.67
C PHE A 682 -6.51 19.02 29.59
N GLN A 683 -6.08 18.61 30.77
CA GLN A 683 -5.54 19.50 31.79
C GLN A 683 -4.19 19.01 32.32
N ALA A 684 -3.21 19.90 32.39
CA ALA A 684 -1.88 19.61 32.93
C ALA A 684 -1.94 19.40 34.45
N GLU A 685 -1.42 18.27 34.94
CA GLU A 685 -1.35 17.92 36.37
C GLU A 685 0.01 18.26 37.01
N SER A 686 1.00 18.55 36.17
CA SER A 686 2.33 19.04 36.55
C SER A 686 2.71 20.23 35.67
N GLU A 687 3.82 20.89 36.00
CA GLU A 687 4.52 21.64 34.95
C GLU A 687 4.81 20.68 33.80
N THR A 688 4.42 21.07 32.58
CA THR A 688 4.42 20.19 31.42
C THR A 688 5.08 20.90 30.25
N GLU A 689 6.08 20.25 29.67
CA GLU A 689 6.71 20.66 28.42
C GLU A 689 6.06 19.94 27.25
N LEU A 690 5.74 20.68 26.20
CA LEU A 690 4.94 20.21 25.07
C LEU A 690 5.58 20.62 23.75
N PHE A 691 5.36 19.80 22.72
CA PHE A 691 5.43 20.25 21.33
C PHE A 691 4.03 20.64 20.88
N SER A 692 3.77 21.94 20.70
CA SER A 692 2.51 22.41 20.11
C SER A 692 2.58 22.42 18.59
N ILE A 693 1.45 22.08 17.96
CA ILE A 693 1.28 22.04 16.51
C ILE A 693 -0.05 22.71 16.20
N SER A 694 -0.07 23.67 15.28
CA SER A 694 -1.34 24.31 14.91
C SER A 694 -2.26 23.32 14.19
N GLN A 695 -3.57 23.48 14.36
CA GLN A 695 -4.58 22.63 13.69
C GLN A 695 -4.34 22.55 12.17
N ASN A 696 -4.07 23.70 11.54
CA ASN A 696 -3.87 23.76 10.08
C ASN A 696 -2.63 22.98 9.63
N GLU A 697 -1.49 23.16 10.32
CA GLU A 697 -0.25 22.45 9.98
C GLU A 697 -0.40 20.93 10.20
N LEU A 698 -1.05 20.52 11.30
CA LEU A 698 -1.29 19.11 11.57
C LEU A 698 -2.20 18.47 10.51
N ILE A 699 -3.27 19.14 10.10
CA ILE A 699 -4.16 18.64 9.02
C ILE A 699 -3.38 18.50 7.71
N GLN A 700 -2.49 19.45 7.37
CA GLN A 700 -1.67 19.35 6.16
C GLN A 700 -0.67 18.20 6.25
N TYR A 701 -0.03 18.00 7.40
CA TYR A 701 0.86 16.86 7.65
C TYR A 701 0.14 15.53 7.43
N ILE A 702 -1.04 15.37 8.04
CA ILE A 702 -1.85 14.16 7.95
C ILE A 702 -2.35 13.90 6.53
N LYS A 703 -2.76 14.95 5.79
CA LYS A 703 -3.15 14.82 4.37
C LYS A 703 -2.02 14.34 3.47
N ARG A 704 -0.77 14.64 3.83
CA ARG A 704 0.43 14.16 3.11
C ARG A 704 0.83 12.75 3.54
N ASN A 705 0.43 12.35 4.75
CA ASN A 705 0.80 11.11 5.42
C ASN A 705 -0.46 10.27 5.78
N PRO A 706 -1.20 9.75 4.78
CA PRO A 706 -2.46 9.01 4.98
C PRO A 706 -2.32 7.80 5.93
N GLY A 707 -1.19 7.10 5.92
CA GLY A 707 -0.92 6.02 6.87
C GLY A 707 -0.93 6.47 8.34
N VAL A 708 -0.43 7.68 8.60
CA VAL A 708 -0.40 8.26 9.96
C VAL A 708 -1.81 8.66 10.40
N TYR A 709 -2.59 9.27 9.50
CA TYR A 709 -4.01 9.58 9.75
C TYR A 709 -4.76 8.35 10.26
N MET A 710 -4.60 7.25 9.53
CA MET A 710 -5.30 6.00 9.77
C MET A 710 -4.88 5.39 11.10
N ARG A 711 -3.57 5.25 11.35
CA ARG A 711 -3.05 4.73 12.62
C ARG A 711 -3.56 5.54 13.81
N MET A 712 -3.55 6.87 13.73
CA MET A 712 -3.94 7.70 14.86
C MET A 712 -5.45 7.76 15.11
N ASN A 713 -6.29 7.57 14.08
CA ASN A 713 -7.74 7.56 14.27
C ASN A 713 -8.28 6.23 14.82
N THR A 714 -7.54 5.14 14.70
CA THR A 714 -7.98 3.81 15.16
C THR A 714 -7.46 3.41 16.54
N VAL A 715 -6.70 4.29 17.21
CA VAL A 715 -6.07 4.05 18.52
C VAL A 715 -6.97 4.42 19.71
N TYR A 716 -8.23 4.84 19.48
CA TYR A 716 -9.14 5.29 20.54
C TYR A 716 -10.37 4.40 20.72
#